data_AF-A0A7W5MYY7-F1
#
_entry.id   AF-A0A7W5MYY7-F1
#
_cell.length_a   1.000
_cell.length_b   1.000
_cell.length_c   1.000
_cell.angle_alpha   90.00
_cell.angle_beta   90.00
_cell.angle_gamma   90.00
#
_symmetry.space_group_name_H-M   'P 1'
#
loop_
_entity.id
_entity.type
_entity.pdbx_description
1 polymer ?
#
loop_
_entity_poly.entity_id
_entity_poly.type
_entity_poly.pdbx_seq_one_letter_code
_entity_poly.pdbx_strand_id
1 'polypeptide(L)'
;MAKSDIGLLGTRRFGPIFVVQFLGAFNDNLLKFALLFLANFGLYAAAPDKAKMLAAVATGLFILPYFLFSALAGQLADGMDKARLVRWIKGAELAIMAVAMAGFWLLSVPLLLAALFLMGLHSTLFGPVKYSILPQHLRGDEIMGGTGLIEGGTFLAILGGQLLAGVMPSHLAGLALTGLALVGFLASLAVPAAPAGRSVERLDWNLWRGTMAILDDARAIRPVWGAILGTSWFFAAGAVLVSEFAPLVSGTLAARQDVATLFLIVFSLAIAAGSVCVNLLLKGEVSARWVPLSALGLAAGLIDLWIAASGFSVEVAGASIGQFLATDGAWHILIDLGVIAFSGGMFIVPLYAIIQVKSPVEQCSRLIAANNVVNAALTVAVVLVVAGLLALGVDVPDLIGVLGFATLAVALASVWLLPETLFKDVIRLTLKVLYRVEVQGLEHMPRAGEGAVVVVNHLSFLDGVLLGAFLPGKPTFAVHTAIAKSWWIQPFLKLFKAFPVDPTNPMAAKAMVRTVRGGACLVIFPEGRITVTGALMKVFDGPGMVADKANAPIIPVRLDGPQFSPFSYLKGKVKLRWFPKVSLTVLPPRRFAIDGEMTARARRAEAGRRLYDEMSGMIFATSDTQTTLFAALAEARRLHGGKTRVLEDIKRVALSYDKLLVAAGLLGKRLEQGSAVGEVVGLLMPNVNGAMAAFFALQAIGRVPAMLNFTVGAAAMRSACATAAVRTVVTARAFVAQAKLEEVIAALEQDGVAVRYLEDIGATIGAGEKLWALLRVGRLARAHARRRIDADAAAVILFTSGSEGLPKGVVLSHRNLLANCAQLSARIDFNSADVVLNALPVFHSFGLTGGTLLPLLNGIRVVMYPSPLHYRIVPALAYDANATIMFGTDTFLAGYARMAHTYDFYALRYVFAGAEKVKDETRRTWADKFGLRILEGYGATECAPVIAVNTPMHFRAGTVGRLLPGIETRLEPVPGIAEGARLYVRGPNVMAGYFLPAQPAALQPPADGWHDTGDIVTIDAEGFVTIRGRAKRFAKIGGEMVSLPAVEALAGGLWPQGAHAVVTRPDARKGEQLVLFTTQADATLRALQQWGRQQGAAELAIPCEIRVLDALPVLGTGKVAYVTLGEWAVQGAAVALAGEEESA
;
A
#
# COMPACT_ATOMS: atom_id res chain seq x y z
N MET A 1 34.36 33.28 -7.44
CA MET A 1 35.12 32.08 -7.83
C MET A 1 35.77 31.52 -6.58
N ALA A 2 35.38 30.32 -6.14
CA ALA A 2 36.07 29.63 -5.05
C ALA A 2 37.50 29.34 -5.51
N LYS A 3 38.51 29.77 -4.74
CA LYS A 3 39.90 29.38 -5.01
C LYS A 3 39.98 27.86 -4.90
N SER A 4 40.72 27.22 -5.81
CA SER A 4 41.06 25.79 -5.70
C SER A 4 41.62 25.51 -4.30
N ASP A 5 41.13 24.48 -3.63
CA ASP A 5 41.54 24.11 -2.27
C ASP A 5 43.04 23.83 -2.18
N ILE A 6 43.65 23.33 -3.27
CA ILE A 6 45.10 23.16 -3.40
C ILE A 6 45.84 24.50 -3.18
N GLY A 7 45.21 25.62 -3.51
CA GLY A 7 45.71 26.96 -3.23
C GLY A 7 45.92 27.25 -1.74
N LEU A 8 45.29 26.52 -0.82
CA LEU A 8 45.52 26.64 0.63
C LEU A 8 46.96 26.24 1.01
N LEU A 9 47.56 25.27 0.30
CA LEU A 9 48.94 24.83 0.54
C LEU A 9 49.96 25.97 0.37
N GLY A 10 49.68 26.92 -0.52
CA GLY A 10 50.52 28.10 -0.74
C GLY A 10 50.30 29.23 0.28
N THR A 11 49.37 29.09 1.22
CA THR A 11 49.03 30.17 2.17
C THR A 11 49.81 30.05 3.49
N ARG A 12 50.25 31.20 4.05
CA ARG A 12 50.95 31.26 5.34
C ARG A 12 50.15 30.67 6.52
N ARG A 13 48.81 30.72 6.44
CA ARG A 13 47.90 30.23 7.50
C ARG A 13 47.68 28.71 7.51
N PHE A 14 47.96 28.01 6.40
CA PHE A 14 47.71 26.57 6.27
C PHE A 14 48.94 25.76 5.81
N GLY A 15 49.71 26.25 4.85
CA GLY A 15 50.88 25.54 4.30
C GLY A 15 51.87 25.04 5.38
N PRO A 16 52.32 25.88 6.33
CA PRO A 16 53.23 25.45 7.38
C PRO A 16 52.68 24.32 8.25
N ILE A 17 51.40 24.38 8.67
CA ILE A 17 50.81 23.34 9.52
C ILE A 17 50.59 22.03 8.74
N PHE A 18 50.25 22.11 7.45
CA PHE A 18 50.19 20.94 6.57
C PHE A 18 51.56 20.26 6.47
N VAL A 19 52.64 21.01 6.21
CA VAL A 19 54.00 20.45 6.10
C VAL A 19 54.44 19.80 7.42
N VAL A 20 54.18 20.47 8.56
CA VAL A 20 54.50 19.93 9.89
C VAL A 20 53.79 18.60 10.14
N GLN A 21 52.49 18.54 9.81
CA GLN A 21 51.68 17.34 9.97
C GLN A 21 52.10 16.22 9.01
N PHE A 22 52.33 16.54 7.73
CA PHE A 22 52.75 15.57 6.72
C PHE A 22 54.08 14.95 7.10
N LEU A 23 55.09 15.77 7.44
CA LEU A 23 56.41 15.27 7.84
C LEU A 23 56.35 14.50 9.16
N GLY A 24 55.52 14.90 10.12
CA GLY A 24 55.34 14.15 11.37
C GLY A 24 54.78 12.75 11.13
N ALA A 25 53.72 12.65 10.33
CA ALA A 25 53.09 11.37 9.96
C ALA A 25 53.94 10.52 8.99
N PHE A 26 54.85 11.15 8.26
CA PHE A 26 55.83 10.43 7.44
C PHE A 26 56.91 9.82 8.35
N ASN A 27 57.40 10.62 9.31
CA ASN A 27 58.54 10.27 10.16
C ASN A 27 58.20 9.18 11.18
N ASP A 28 57.00 9.19 11.79
CA ASP A 28 56.59 8.11 12.70
C ASP A 28 56.44 6.77 11.98
N ASN A 29 55.88 6.75 10.77
CA ASN A 29 55.74 5.56 9.96
C ASN A 29 57.09 5.07 9.44
N LEU A 30 57.97 5.97 9.01
CA LEU A 30 59.34 5.64 8.64
C LEU A 30 60.08 4.96 9.81
N LEU A 31 59.97 5.51 11.04
CA LEU A 31 60.61 4.95 12.23
C LEU A 31 60.07 3.55 12.53
N LYS A 32 58.74 3.42 12.58
CA LYS A 32 58.07 2.15 12.87
C LYS A 32 58.50 1.09 11.86
N PHE A 33 58.36 1.34 10.57
CA PHE A 33 58.66 0.33 9.55
C PHE A 33 60.16 0.07 9.39
N ALA A 34 61.04 1.06 9.57
CA ALA A 34 62.48 0.83 9.55
C ALA A 34 62.93 -0.07 10.72
N LEU A 35 62.34 0.10 11.92
CA LEU A 35 62.55 -0.82 13.04
C LEU A 35 62.05 -2.22 12.69
N LEU A 36 60.83 -2.35 12.15
CA LEU A 36 60.27 -3.66 11.80
C LEU A 36 61.09 -4.37 10.73
N PHE A 37 61.58 -3.65 9.72
CA PHE A 37 62.44 -4.23 8.68
C PHE A 37 63.83 -4.59 9.20
N LEU A 38 64.45 -3.75 10.04
CA LEU A 38 65.71 -4.11 10.70
C LEU A 38 65.54 -5.38 11.55
N ALA A 39 64.44 -5.51 12.28
CA ALA A 39 64.16 -6.70 13.08
C ALA A 39 63.89 -7.93 12.21
N ASN A 40 63.04 -7.82 11.20
CA ASN A 40 62.58 -8.94 10.39
C ASN A 40 63.63 -9.44 9.39
N PHE A 41 64.40 -8.54 8.80
CA PHE A 41 65.39 -8.87 7.75
C PHE A 41 66.85 -8.75 8.21
N GLY A 42 67.10 -8.19 9.40
CA GLY A 42 68.42 -8.06 9.99
C GLY A 42 68.58 -8.93 11.24
N LEU A 43 68.17 -8.41 12.40
CA LEU A 43 68.50 -8.96 13.72
C LEU A 43 67.84 -10.31 14.02
N TYR A 44 66.61 -10.53 13.57
CA TYR A 44 65.83 -11.74 13.83
C TYR A 44 65.46 -12.49 12.55
N ALA A 45 66.25 -12.33 11.47
CA ALA A 45 66.01 -13.03 10.20
C ALA A 45 65.94 -14.57 10.38
N ALA A 46 66.72 -15.13 11.31
CA ALA A 46 66.72 -16.56 11.65
C ALA A 46 65.67 -16.95 12.72
N ALA A 47 64.88 -16.00 13.23
CA ALA A 47 63.86 -16.23 14.26
C ALA A 47 62.53 -15.49 13.95
N PRO A 48 61.77 -15.95 12.93
CA PRO A 48 60.58 -15.25 12.43
C PRO A 48 59.51 -14.99 13.51
N ASP A 49 59.34 -15.90 14.46
CA ASP A 49 58.35 -15.74 15.54
C ASP A 49 58.71 -14.60 16.50
N LYS A 50 60.00 -14.35 16.73
CA LYS A 50 60.46 -13.19 17.51
C LYS A 50 60.19 -11.88 16.75
N ALA A 51 60.39 -11.86 15.44
CA ALA A 51 60.09 -10.69 14.61
C ALA A 51 58.57 -10.39 14.57
N LYS A 52 57.73 -11.42 14.44
CA LYS A 52 56.25 -11.29 14.53
C LYS A 52 55.79 -10.74 15.87
N MET A 53 56.30 -11.29 16.98
CA MET A 53 56.00 -10.80 18.33
C MET A 53 56.43 -9.34 18.52
N LEU A 54 57.63 -8.99 18.04
CA LEU A 54 58.11 -7.61 18.08
C LEU A 54 57.20 -6.66 17.30
N ALA A 55 56.68 -7.06 16.13
CA ALA A 55 55.77 -6.25 15.34
C ALA A 55 54.46 -5.92 16.08
N ALA A 56 53.91 -6.90 16.79
CA ALA A 56 52.74 -6.71 17.65
C ALA A 56 53.06 -5.77 18.83
N VAL A 57 54.18 -6.01 19.53
CA VAL A 57 54.63 -5.19 20.66
C VAL A 57 54.91 -3.74 20.23
N ALA A 58 55.59 -3.53 19.12
CA ALA A 58 55.88 -2.21 18.56
C ALA A 58 54.61 -1.45 18.21
N THR A 59 53.64 -2.12 17.59
CA THR A 59 52.34 -1.51 17.27
C THR A 59 51.55 -1.15 18.53
N GLY A 60 51.52 -2.04 19.53
CA GLY A 60 50.89 -1.77 20.83
C GLY A 60 51.53 -0.60 21.57
N LEU A 61 52.87 -0.57 21.66
CA LEU A 61 53.63 0.51 22.29
C LEU A 61 53.43 1.87 21.62
N PHE A 62 53.26 1.89 20.29
CA PHE A 62 52.98 3.13 19.56
C PHE A 62 51.55 3.66 19.83
N ILE A 63 50.56 2.77 19.97
CA ILE A 63 49.16 3.14 20.20
C ILE A 63 48.88 3.48 21.67
N LEU A 64 49.58 2.83 22.61
CA LEU A 64 49.35 2.96 24.06
C LEU A 64 49.28 4.42 24.56
N PRO A 65 50.17 5.35 24.13
CA PRO A 65 50.08 6.74 24.54
C PRO A 65 48.75 7.43 24.19
N TYR A 66 48.11 7.06 23.08
CA TYR A 66 46.82 7.65 22.68
C TYR A 66 45.72 7.32 23.68
N PHE A 67 45.77 6.14 24.30
CA PHE A 67 44.80 5.76 25.33
C PHE A 67 45.09 6.46 26.66
N LEU A 68 46.36 6.56 27.04
CA LEU A 68 46.76 7.07 28.36
C LEU A 68 46.74 8.60 28.45
N PHE A 69 47.17 9.30 27.40
CA PHE A 69 47.52 10.72 27.47
C PHE A 69 46.66 11.64 26.59
N SER A 70 45.72 11.12 25.79
CA SER A 70 44.88 11.97 24.92
C SER A 70 44.09 13.02 25.71
N ALA A 71 43.54 12.68 26.87
CA ALA A 71 42.79 13.63 27.69
C ALA A 71 43.67 14.80 28.17
N LEU A 72 44.89 14.50 28.61
CA LEU A 72 45.87 15.51 29.01
C LEU A 72 46.30 16.35 27.79
N ALA A 73 46.51 15.72 26.64
CA ALA A 73 46.83 16.40 25.38
C ALA A 73 45.76 17.39 24.95
N GLY A 74 44.47 17.01 25.03
CA GLY A 74 43.35 17.90 24.75
C GLY A 74 43.27 19.10 25.71
N GLN A 75 43.47 18.86 27.01
CA GLN A 75 43.52 19.95 28.00
C GLN A 75 44.67 20.93 27.77
N LEU A 76 45.87 20.41 27.46
CA LEU A 76 47.05 21.23 27.14
C LEU A 76 46.83 22.07 25.86
N ALA A 77 46.24 21.47 24.82
CA ALA A 77 46.01 22.12 23.53
C ALA A 77 44.93 23.23 23.58
N ASP A 78 43.94 23.11 24.47
CA ASP A 78 42.95 24.18 24.70
C ASP A 78 43.48 25.27 25.66
N GLY A 79 44.41 24.94 26.56
CA GLY A 79 44.96 25.84 27.57
C GLY A 79 46.20 26.66 27.15
N MET A 80 46.78 26.39 25.97
CA MET A 80 48.00 27.06 25.49
C MET A 80 47.86 27.56 24.06
N ASP A 81 48.75 28.46 23.63
CA ASP A 81 48.88 28.81 22.22
C ASP A 81 49.30 27.57 21.42
N LYS A 82 48.46 27.16 20.47
CA LYS A 82 48.64 25.93 19.71
C LYS A 82 49.92 25.97 18.88
N ALA A 83 50.34 27.13 18.36
CA ALA A 83 51.57 27.26 17.59
C ALA A 83 52.82 27.08 18.48
N ARG A 84 52.78 27.56 19.73
CA ARG A 84 53.85 27.29 20.71
C ARG A 84 53.94 25.80 21.03
N LEU A 85 52.80 25.17 21.24
CA LEU A 85 52.72 23.73 21.52
C LEU A 85 53.27 22.90 20.34
N VAL A 86 52.93 23.25 19.09
CA VAL A 86 53.50 22.60 17.89
C VAL A 86 55.03 22.69 17.85
N ARG A 87 55.61 23.85 18.16
CA ARG A 87 57.08 24.04 18.17
C ARG A 87 57.76 23.18 19.24
N TRP A 88 57.17 23.08 20.43
CA TRP A 88 57.69 22.24 21.51
C TRP A 88 57.63 20.76 21.15
N ILE A 89 56.50 20.32 20.59
CA ILE A 89 56.30 18.96 20.10
C ILE A 89 57.34 18.61 19.03
N LYS A 90 57.53 19.46 18.01
CA LYS A 90 58.54 19.23 16.96
C LYS A 90 59.97 19.34 17.46
N GLY A 91 60.23 20.15 18.49
CA GLY A 91 61.53 20.19 19.17
C GLY A 91 61.81 18.88 19.91
N ALA A 92 60.82 18.31 20.58
CA ALA A 92 60.92 17.00 21.21
C ALA A 92 61.14 15.88 20.17
N GLU A 93 60.55 15.99 18.98
CA GLU A 93 60.77 15.04 17.89
C GLU A 93 62.26 14.90 17.51
N LEU A 94 63.02 16.00 17.50
CA LEU A 94 64.47 15.95 17.24
C LEU A 94 65.22 15.10 18.28
N ALA A 95 64.86 15.24 19.56
CA ALA A 95 65.44 14.43 20.62
C ALA A 95 65.04 12.95 20.50
N ILE A 96 63.78 12.68 20.16
CA ILE A 96 63.28 11.31 19.91
C ILE A 96 64.02 10.68 18.73
N MET A 97 64.22 11.41 17.64
CA MET A 97 64.95 10.91 16.47
C MET A 97 66.44 10.73 16.74
N ALA A 98 67.06 11.52 17.63
CA ALA A 98 68.41 11.26 18.10
C ALA A 98 68.52 9.93 18.88
N VAL A 99 67.52 9.61 19.71
CA VAL A 99 67.42 8.31 20.40
C VAL A 99 67.22 7.18 19.38
N ALA A 100 66.35 7.37 18.39
CA ALA A 100 66.16 6.39 17.31
C ALA A 100 67.46 6.16 16.51
N MET A 101 68.19 7.24 16.18
CA MET A 101 69.46 7.18 15.46
C MET A 101 70.51 6.38 16.24
N ALA A 102 70.64 6.64 17.55
CA ALA A 102 71.47 5.82 18.42
C ALA A 102 71.01 4.36 18.44
N GLY A 103 69.70 4.10 18.48
CA GLY A 103 69.12 2.76 18.41
C GLY A 103 69.46 2.00 17.13
N PHE A 104 69.42 2.67 15.97
CA PHE A 104 69.78 2.06 14.68
C PHE A 104 71.29 1.79 14.56
N TRP A 105 72.15 2.71 15.00
CA TRP A 105 73.60 2.52 14.96
C TRP A 105 74.10 1.47 15.96
N LEU A 106 73.50 1.41 17.15
CA LEU A 106 73.81 0.41 18.17
C LEU A 106 73.07 -0.92 17.97
N LEU A 107 72.20 -1.00 16.96
CA LEU A 107 71.31 -2.15 16.70
C LEU A 107 70.50 -2.57 17.94
N SER A 108 70.08 -1.60 18.75
CA SER A 108 69.39 -1.82 20.03
C SER A 108 67.88 -1.72 19.89
N VAL A 109 67.21 -2.88 19.85
CA VAL A 109 65.73 -2.97 19.81
C VAL A 109 65.07 -2.25 21.00
N PRO A 110 65.56 -2.35 22.25
CA PRO A 110 64.97 -1.59 23.36
C PRO A 110 65.01 -0.07 23.17
N LEU A 111 66.12 0.48 22.64
CA LEU A 111 66.21 1.92 22.35
C LEU A 111 65.24 2.34 21.24
N LEU A 112 65.09 1.51 20.20
CA LEU A 112 64.15 1.76 19.12
C LEU A 112 62.68 1.66 19.57
N LEU A 113 62.36 0.71 20.46
CA LEU A 113 61.03 0.60 21.06
C LEU A 113 60.74 1.79 21.99
N ALA A 114 61.73 2.28 22.75
CA ALA A 114 61.61 3.49 23.55
C ALA A 114 61.37 4.72 22.66
N ALA A 115 62.14 4.88 21.59
CA ALA A 115 61.93 5.94 20.61
C ALA A 115 60.53 5.86 19.97
N LEU A 116 60.05 4.65 19.65
CA LEU A 116 58.72 4.43 19.10
C LEU A 116 57.60 4.80 20.08
N PHE A 117 57.73 4.44 21.37
CA PHE A 117 56.79 4.86 22.42
C PHE A 117 56.76 6.38 22.57
N LEU A 118 57.94 7.02 22.63
CA LEU A 118 58.04 8.48 22.71
C LEU A 118 57.45 9.15 21.46
N MET A 119 57.61 8.55 20.29
CA MET A 119 56.97 9.03 19.06
C MET A 119 55.43 8.87 19.12
N GLY A 120 54.93 7.79 19.71
CA GLY A 120 53.50 7.63 19.99
C GLY A 120 52.95 8.72 20.93
N LEU A 121 53.72 9.07 21.97
CA LEU A 121 53.39 10.17 22.88
C LEU A 121 53.41 11.52 22.15
N HIS A 122 54.41 11.75 21.31
CA HIS A 122 54.49 12.92 20.43
C HIS A 122 53.24 13.05 19.55
N SER A 123 52.85 11.99 18.84
CA SER A 123 51.68 12.03 17.96
C SER A 123 50.36 12.15 18.73
N THR A 124 50.28 11.64 19.97
CA THR A 124 49.15 11.85 20.89
C THR A 124 48.99 13.32 21.27
N LEU A 125 50.10 14.01 21.57
CA LEU A 125 50.10 15.44 21.90
C LEU A 125 49.76 16.31 20.68
N PHE A 126 50.22 15.92 19.50
CA PHE A 126 49.99 16.66 18.26
C PHE A 126 48.57 16.47 17.68
N GLY A 127 47.95 15.31 17.89
CA GLY A 127 46.66 14.93 17.33
C GLY A 127 45.52 15.94 17.56
N PRO A 128 45.26 16.39 18.80
CA PRO A 128 44.27 17.42 19.08
C PRO A 128 44.58 18.75 18.40
N VAL A 129 45.86 19.12 18.31
CA VAL A 129 46.32 20.41 17.81
C VAL A 129 46.12 20.53 16.30
N LYS A 130 46.45 19.49 15.52
CA LYS A 130 46.41 19.55 14.05
C LYS A 130 45.02 19.79 13.47
N TYR A 131 43.95 19.37 14.17
CA TYR A 131 42.56 19.62 13.73
C TYR A 131 41.94 20.84 14.40
N SER A 132 42.21 21.10 15.68
CA SER A 132 41.62 22.24 16.41
C SER A 132 42.19 23.61 16.00
N ILE A 133 43.37 23.63 15.36
CA ILE A 133 43.96 24.86 14.81
C ILE A 133 43.29 25.31 13.50
N LEU A 134 42.65 24.39 12.76
CA LEU A 134 42.06 24.70 11.45
C LEU A 134 40.90 25.70 11.57
N PRO A 135 39.93 25.56 12.48
CA PRO A 135 38.87 26.57 12.66
C PRO A 135 39.37 27.94 13.11
N GLN A 136 40.59 28.03 13.66
CA GLN A 136 41.20 29.31 14.05
C GLN A 136 41.92 29.99 12.88
N HIS A 137 42.51 29.22 11.96
CA HIS A 137 43.29 29.74 10.83
C HIS A 137 42.49 29.85 9.53
N LEU A 138 41.43 29.06 9.36
CA LEU A 138 40.64 28.97 8.13
C LEU A 138 39.26 29.60 8.30
N ARG A 139 38.68 30.07 7.18
CA ARG A 139 37.29 30.52 7.14
C ARG A 139 36.33 29.32 7.14
N GLY A 140 35.08 29.52 7.54
CA GLY A 140 34.09 28.45 7.65
C GLY A 140 33.91 27.59 6.39
N ASP A 141 34.01 28.21 5.21
CA ASP A 141 33.96 27.57 3.88
C ASP A 141 35.28 26.89 3.46
N GLU A 142 36.38 27.17 4.15
CA GLU A 142 37.72 26.62 3.89
C GLU A 142 38.06 25.44 4.83
N ILE A 143 37.36 25.29 5.96
CA ILE A 143 37.63 24.24 6.97
C ILE A 143 37.52 22.83 6.36
N MET A 144 36.52 22.62 5.52
CA MET A 144 36.25 21.31 4.91
C MET A 144 37.35 20.91 3.93
N GLY A 145 37.78 21.84 3.06
CA GLY A 145 38.91 21.64 2.15
C GLY A 145 40.24 21.48 2.88
N GLY A 146 40.49 22.29 3.91
CA GLY A 146 41.68 22.16 4.76
C GLY A 146 41.75 20.83 5.50
N THR A 147 40.61 20.35 6.03
CA THR A 147 40.52 19.02 6.65
C THR A 147 40.79 17.92 5.63
N GLY A 148 40.20 18.01 4.44
CA GLY A 148 40.43 17.03 3.36
C GLY A 148 41.89 16.95 2.93
N LEU A 149 42.59 18.08 2.85
CA LEU A 149 44.03 18.12 2.55
C LEU A 149 44.88 17.49 3.67
N ILE A 150 44.60 17.80 4.95
CA ILE A 150 45.31 17.18 6.08
C ILE A 150 45.10 15.66 6.09
N GLU A 151 43.87 15.18 5.87
CA GLU A 151 43.57 13.75 5.79
C GLU A 151 44.30 13.09 4.61
N GLY A 152 44.08 13.60 3.39
CA GLY A 152 44.74 13.06 2.19
C GLY A 152 46.28 13.08 2.31
N GLY A 153 46.84 14.15 2.86
CA GLY A 153 48.27 14.26 3.16
C GLY A 153 48.75 13.25 4.20
N THR A 154 47.96 12.97 5.24
CA THR A 154 48.27 11.94 6.25
C THR A 154 48.40 10.56 5.60
N PHE A 155 47.45 10.16 4.75
CA PHE A 155 47.50 8.85 4.09
C PHE A 155 48.69 8.72 3.13
N LEU A 156 49.00 9.77 2.36
CA LEU A 156 50.18 9.81 1.51
C LEU A 156 51.49 9.77 2.32
N ALA A 157 51.52 10.41 3.49
CA ALA A 157 52.67 10.41 4.38
C ALA A 157 52.92 9.02 4.99
N ILE A 158 51.86 8.33 5.44
CA ILE A 158 51.92 6.96 5.95
C ILE A 158 52.53 6.03 4.88
N LEU A 159 51.99 6.07 3.66
CA LEU A 159 52.49 5.27 2.54
C LEU A 159 53.95 5.61 2.23
N GLY A 160 54.28 6.89 2.12
CA GLY A 160 55.63 7.34 1.79
C GLY A 160 56.66 6.91 2.83
N GLY A 161 56.34 7.02 4.12
CA GLY A 161 57.20 6.56 5.21
C GLY A 161 57.40 5.05 5.20
N GLN A 162 56.33 4.28 4.96
CA GLN A 162 56.41 2.82 4.85
C GLN A 162 57.24 2.36 3.64
N LEU A 163 57.03 2.95 2.47
CA LEU A 163 57.76 2.60 1.24
C LEU A 163 59.23 2.95 1.35
N LEU A 164 59.56 4.15 1.87
CA LEU A 164 60.94 4.58 2.04
C LEU A 164 61.67 3.65 3.02
N ALA A 165 61.02 3.25 4.12
CA ALA A 165 61.59 2.28 5.06
C ALA A 165 61.97 0.94 4.39
N GLY A 166 61.19 0.49 3.40
CA GLY A 166 61.40 -0.80 2.73
C GLY A 166 62.59 -0.83 1.76
N VAL A 167 62.97 0.33 1.21
CA VAL A 167 64.10 0.44 0.26
C VAL A 167 65.36 1.04 0.89
N MET A 168 65.24 1.65 2.06
CA MET A 168 66.33 2.35 2.74
C MET A 168 67.13 1.40 3.64
N PRO A 169 68.48 1.41 3.55
CA PRO A 169 69.33 0.69 4.49
C PRO A 169 69.13 1.17 5.94
N SER A 170 69.06 0.23 6.88
CA SER A 170 68.77 0.52 8.31
C SER A 170 69.76 1.48 8.97
N HIS A 171 71.04 1.49 8.57
CA HIS A 171 72.06 2.38 9.12
C HIS A 171 71.86 3.86 8.68
N LEU A 172 71.14 4.11 7.58
CA LEU A 172 70.77 5.46 7.12
C LEU A 172 69.43 5.93 7.71
N ALA A 173 68.63 5.02 8.28
CA ALA A 173 67.31 5.35 8.80
C ALA A 173 67.36 6.44 9.86
N GLY A 174 68.28 6.34 10.83
CA GLY A 174 68.46 7.35 11.88
C GLY A 174 68.76 8.76 11.35
N LEU A 175 69.59 8.87 10.30
CA LEU A 175 69.94 10.14 9.66
C LEU A 175 68.74 10.72 8.89
N ALA A 176 68.03 9.89 8.12
CA ALA A 176 66.85 10.30 7.39
C ALA A 176 65.74 10.81 8.33
N LEU A 177 65.47 10.05 9.41
CA LEU A 177 64.50 10.41 10.44
C LEU A 177 64.82 11.76 11.12
N THR A 178 66.08 11.97 11.46
CA THR A 178 66.56 13.21 12.09
C THR A 178 66.48 14.39 11.11
N GLY A 179 66.83 14.18 9.84
CA GLY A 179 66.71 15.19 8.78
C GLY A 179 65.26 15.61 8.55
N LEU A 180 64.33 14.66 8.48
CA LEU A 180 62.89 14.94 8.36
C LEU A 180 62.34 15.68 9.58
N ALA A 181 62.76 15.30 10.79
CA ALA A 181 62.40 16.01 12.01
C ALA A 181 62.92 17.45 12.01
N LEU A 182 64.14 17.70 11.51
CA LEU A 182 64.71 19.04 11.39
C LEU A 182 63.91 19.92 10.43
N VAL A 183 63.58 19.41 9.24
CA VAL A 183 62.74 20.14 8.28
C VAL A 183 61.36 20.42 8.88
N GLY A 184 60.77 19.44 9.57
CA GLY A 184 59.50 19.61 10.27
C GLY A 184 59.56 20.65 11.39
N PHE A 185 60.67 20.73 12.14
CA PHE A 185 60.89 21.75 13.16
C PHE A 185 61.02 23.14 12.54
N LEU A 186 61.80 23.29 11.46
CA LEU A 186 61.94 24.56 10.75
C LEU A 186 60.59 25.03 10.19
N ALA A 187 59.78 24.13 9.63
CA ALA A 187 58.43 24.43 9.17
C ALA A 187 57.51 24.89 10.32
N SER A 188 57.69 24.33 11.53
CA SER A 188 56.90 24.71 12.72
C SER A 188 57.10 26.16 13.16
N LEU A 189 58.25 26.76 12.85
CA LEU A 189 58.54 28.17 13.14
C LEU A 189 57.67 29.11 12.30
N ALA A 190 57.25 28.68 11.12
CA ALA A 190 56.39 29.44 10.22
C ALA A 190 54.88 29.34 10.57
N VAL A 191 54.49 28.48 11.52
CA VAL A 191 53.09 28.35 11.97
C VAL A 191 52.66 29.62 12.71
N PRO A 192 51.61 30.33 12.23
CA PRO A 192 51.08 31.53 12.88
C PRO A 192 50.54 31.27 14.28
N ALA A 193 50.46 32.32 15.11
CA ALA A 193 49.94 32.24 16.47
C ALA A 193 48.46 31.85 16.51
N ALA A 194 48.10 30.98 17.46
CA ALA A 194 46.78 30.41 17.64
C ALA A 194 46.44 30.40 19.15
N PRO A 195 46.05 31.56 19.71
CA PRO A 195 45.92 31.75 21.16
C PRO A 195 44.77 30.95 21.77
N ALA A 196 44.87 30.65 23.06
CA ALA A 196 43.83 29.96 23.82
C ALA A 196 42.56 30.83 23.99
N GLY A 197 41.39 30.19 23.99
CA GLY A 197 40.08 30.88 24.07
C GLY A 197 39.66 31.31 25.49
N ARG A 198 40.29 30.80 26.55
CA ARG A 198 40.05 31.14 27.97
C ARG A 198 41.34 31.13 28.80
N SER A 199 41.27 31.71 30.01
CA SER A 199 42.31 31.58 31.04
C SER A 199 42.47 30.14 31.52
N VAL A 200 43.72 29.68 31.65
CA VAL A 200 44.13 28.31 31.98
C VAL A 200 43.33 27.71 33.15
N GLU A 201 42.46 26.73 32.87
CA GLU A 201 41.95 25.81 33.89
C GLU A 201 43.13 24.96 34.41
N ARG A 202 43.18 24.67 35.72
CA ARG A 202 44.22 23.78 36.27
C ARG A 202 44.15 22.42 35.58
N LEU A 203 45.29 21.94 35.06
CA LEU A 203 45.40 20.63 34.41
C LEU A 203 44.96 19.52 35.37
N ASP A 204 44.06 18.66 34.92
CA ASP A 204 43.69 17.44 35.65
C ASP A 204 44.67 16.32 35.31
N TRP A 205 45.57 16.03 36.24
CA TRP A 205 46.56 14.96 36.13
C TRP A 205 45.96 13.56 36.29
N ASN A 206 44.70 13.43 36.70
CA ASN A 206 44.02 12.14 36.77
C ASN A 206 43.57 11.69 35.38
N LEU A 207 44.36 10.82 34.76
CA LEU A 207 44.14 10.33 33.40
C LEU A 207 42.77 9.67 33.21
N TRP A 208 42.28 8.91 34.20
CA TRP A 208 41.00 8.21 34.11
C TRP A 208 39.82 9.18 34.19
N ARG A 209 39.83 10.06 35.21
CA ARG A 209 38.79 11.08 35.38
C ARG A 209 38.76 12.04 34.19
N GLY A 210 39.93 12.49 33.73
CA GLY A 210 40.05 13.36 32.57
C GLY A 210 39.52 12.71 31.29
N THR A 211 39.75 11.40 31.10
CA THR A 211 39.23 10.65 29.95
C THR A 211 37.71 10.50 30.01
N MET A 212 37.14 10.21 31.17
CA MET A 212 35.67 10.13 31.32
C MET A 212 35.00 11.48 31.07
N ALA A 213 35.59 12.57 31.58
CA ALA A 213 35.06 13.92 31.39
C ALA A 213 34.96 14.32 29.92
N ILE A 214 36.03 14.14 29.12
CA ILE A 214 35.98 14.48 27.69
C ILE A 214 35.01 13.60 26.89
N LEU A 215 34.76 12.37 27.33
CA LEU A 215 33.78 11.47 26.70
C LEU A 215 32.34 11.90 27.01
N ASP A 216 32.07 12.33 28.23
CA ASP A 216 30.75 12.84 28.62
C ASP A 216 30.44 14.18 27.93
N ASP A 217 31.43 15.07 27.82
CA ASP A 217 31.33 16.31 27.05
C ASP A 217 30.99 16.02 25.58
N ALA A 218 31.65 15.01 24.98
CA ALA A 218 31.37 14.60 23.61
C ALA A 218 29.95 14.03 23.44
N ARG A 219 29.47 13.21 24.39
CA ARG A 219 28.12 12.61 24.37
C ARG A 219 27.01 13.64 24.50
N ALA A 220 27.27 14.74 25.22
CA ALA A 220 26.31 15.83 25.35
C ALA A 220 25.98 16.49 24.00
N ILE A 221 26.91 16.47 23.05
CA ILE A 221 26.76 17.06 21.72
C ILE A 221 26.48 15.96 20.68
N ARG A 222 25.19 15.62 20.50
CA ARG A 222 24.77 14.50 19.63
C ARG A 222 25.43 14.43 18.23
N PRO A 223 25.55 15.53 17.45
CA PRO A 223 26.23 15.49 16.16
C PRO A 223 27.73 15.15 16.26
N VAL A 224 28.40 15.59 17.32
CA VAL A 224 29.82 15.30 17.57
C VAL A 224 29.99 13.84 17.98
N TRP A 225 29.16 13.34 18.90
CA TRP A 225 29.19 11.92 19.28
C TRP A 225 28.93 10.98 18.11
N GLY A 226 27.94 11.30 17.27
CA GLY A 226 27.67 10.53 16.05
C GLY A 226 28.84 10.54 15.06
N ALA A 227 29.53 11.68 14.93
CA ALA A 227 30.74 11.77 14.09
C ALA A 227 31.91 10.97 14.67
N ILE A 228 32.12 10.99 15.98
CA ILE A 228 33.14 10.20 16.68
C ILE A 228 32.91 8.70 16.47
N LEU A 229 31.68 8.21 16.63
CA LEU A 229 31.38 6.79 16.41
C LEU A 229 31.64 6.39 14.94
N GLY A 230 31.27 7.26 13.99
CA GLY A 230 31.54 7.04 12.57
C GLY A 230 33.03 6.99 12.26
N THR A 231 33.81 7.98 12.70
CA THR A 231 35.26 8.02 12.51
C THR A 231 35.94 6.81 13.16
N SER A 232 35.52 6.41 14.36
CA SER A 232 36.06 5.24 15.05
C SER A 232 35.84 3.95 14.26
N TRP A 233 34.64 3.74 13.71
CA TRP A 233 34.37 2.56 12.88
C TRP A 233 35.27 2.54 11.63
N PHE A 234 35.43 3.69 10.98
CA PHE A 234 36.28 3.81 9.80
C PHE A 234 37.74 3.44 10.10
N PHE A 235 38.33 3.97 11.17
CA PHE A 235 39.71 3.61 11.54
C PHE A 235 39.84 2.14 11.93
N ALA A 236 38.86 1.58 12.65
CA ALA A 236 38.88 0.17 13.00
C ALA A 236 38.82 -0.73 11.76
N ALA A 237 37.89 -0.45 10.84
CA ALA A 237 37.75 -1.20 9.59
C ALA A 237 38.98 -1.05 8.68
N GLY A 238 39.52 0.17 8.56
CA GLY A 238 40.73 0.43 7.79
C GLY A 238 41.97 -0.25 8.37
N ALA A 239 42.11 -0.27 9.70
CA ALA A 239 43.24 -0.95 10.37
C ALA A 239 43.23 -2.46 10.13
N VAL A 240 42.06 -3.10 10.23
CA VAL A 240 41.88 -4.52 9.89
C VAL A 240 42.20 -4.77 8.43
N LEU A 241 41.63 -3.98 7.52
CA LEU A 241 41.84 -4.21 6.10
C LEU A 241 43.31 -4.09 5.69
N VAL A 242 44.02 -3.09 6.22
CA VAL A 242 45.46 -2.90 5.99
C VAL A 242 46.31 -4.02 6.62
N SER A 243 45.94 -4.54 7.81
CA SER A 243 46.65 -5.68 8.40
C SER A 243 46.49 -6.95 7.60
N GLU A 244 45.37 -7.10 6.91
CA GLU A 244 45.05 -8.29 6.11
C GLU A 244 45.55 -8.23 4.66
N PHE A 245 46.06 -7.11 4.14
CA PHE A 245 46.58 -7.07 2.75
C PHE A 245 47.72 -8.06 2.50
N ALA A 246 48.70 -8.13 3.41
CA ALA A 246 49.80 -9.07 3.26
C ALA A 246 49.32 -10.53 3.37
N PRO A 247 48.57 -10.94 4.41
CA PRO A 247 47.95 -12.27 4.49
C PRO A 247 47.07 -12.63 3.29
N LEU A 248 46.23 -11.71 2.80
CA LEU A 248 45.38 -11.92 1.64
C LEU A 248 46.22 -12.20 0.38
N VAL A 249 47.25 -11.39 0.15
CA VAL A 249 48.12 -11.51 -1.03
C VAL A 249 48.98 -12.78 -0.99
N SER A 250 49.64 -13.06 0.14
CA SER A 250 50.53 -14.22 0.26
C SER A 250 49.80 -15.54 0.44
N GLY A 251 48.62 -15.52 1.07
CA GLY A 251 47.81 -16.69 1.36
C GLY A 251 46.82 -16.99 0.24
N THR A 252 45.71 -16.24 0.22
CA THR A 252 44.58 -16.49 -0.70
C THR A 252 44.94 -16.23 -2.17
N LEU A 253 45.58 -15.10 -2.47
CA LEU A 253 45.91 -14.73 -3.85
C LEU A 253 47.22 -15.37 -4.34
N ALA A 254 47.98 -16.03 -3.45
CA ALA A 254 49.27 -16.67 -3.74
C ALA A 254 50.24 -15.83 -4.59
N ALA A 255 50.29 -14.51 -4.38
CA ALA A 255 51.13 -13.58 -5.13
C ALA A 255 52.29 -13.04 -4.27
N ARG A 256 53.25 -12.36 -4.91
CA ARG A 256 54.43 -11.82 -4.24
C ARG A 256 54.15 -10.54 -3.44
N GLN A 257 55.05 -10.20 -2.53
CA GLN A 257 54.97 -9.02 -1.66
C GLN A 257 54.83 -7.68 -2.41
N ASP A 258 55.35 -7.58 -3.64
CA ASP A 258 55.19 -6.40 -4.49
C ASP A 258 53.71 -6.13 -4.84
N VAL A 259 52.86 -7.16 -4.88
CA VAL A 259 51.41 -7.01 -5.06
C VAL A 259 50.74 -6.44 -3.80
N ALA A 260 51.17 -6.84 -2.60
CA ALA A 260 50.68 -6.23 -1.34
C ALA A 260 51.09 -4.74 -1.26
N THR A 261 52.25 -4.41 -1.82
CA THR A 261 52.70 -3.01 -1.95
C THR A 261 51.83 -2.23 -2.93
N LEU A 262 51.44 -2.84 -4.06
CA LEU A 262 50.48 -2.27 -5.00
C LEU A 262 49.12 -1.99 -4.33
N PHE A 263 48.63 -2.89 -3.48
CA PHE A 263 47.37 -2.71 -2.75
C PHE A 263 47.45 -1.47 -1.85
N LEU A 264 48.53 -1.30 -1.09
CA LEU A 264 48.75 -0.13 -0.24
C LEU A 264 48.80 1.18 -1.05
N ILE A 265 49.43 1.16 -2.24
CA ILE A 265 49.49 2.32 -3.14
C ILE A 265 48.09 2.69 -3.63
N VAL A 266 47.35 1.73 -4.19
CA VAL A 266 45.99 1.96 -4.70
C VAL A 266 45.08 2.46 -3.58
N PHE A 267 45.14 1.81 -2.41
CA PHE A 267 44.33 2.18 -1.25
C PHE A 267 44.61 3.62 -0.79
N SER A 268 45.88 4.01 -0.66
CA SER A 268 46.24 5.35 -0.17
C SER A 268 45.90 6.46 -1.18
N LEU A 269 46.16 6.23 -2.47
CA LEU A 269 45.81 7.18 -3.54
C LEU A 269 44.30 7.36 -3.66
N ALA A 270 43.54 6.28 -3.59
CA ALA A 270 42.08 6.32 -3.67
C ALA A 270 41.44 7.01 -2.46
N ILE A 271 41.96 6.79 -1.23
CA ILE A 271 41.51 7.57 -0.05
C ILE A 271 41.76 9.06 -0.26
N ALA A 272 42.96 9.45 -0.70
CA ALA A 272 43.27 10.85 -0.96
C ALA A 272 42.34 11.46 -2.02
N ALA A 273 42.05 10.73 -3.11
CA ALA A 273 41.11 11.16 -4.13
C ALA A 273 39.67 11.31 -3.60
N GLY A 274 39.21 10.38 -2.76
CA GLY A 274 37.90 10.45 -2.10
C GLY A 274 37.77 11.67 -1.18
N SER A 275 38.82 11.94 -0.39
CA SER A 275 38.89 13.10 0.51
C SER A 275 38.78 14.44 -0.25
N VAL A 276 39.36 14.53 -1.45
CA VAL A 276 39.22 15.71 -2.32
C VAL A 276 37.84 15.77 -2.97
N CYS A 277 37.32 14.62 -3.44
CA CYS A 277 36.04 14.56 -4.15
C CYS A 277 34.86 15.01 -3.27
N VAL A 278 34.79 14.57 -2.01
CA VAL A 278 33.68 14.96 -1.13
C VAL A 278 33.64 16.46 -0.88
N ASN A 279 34.81 17.11 -0.87
CA ASN A 279 34.90 18.56 -0.77
C ASN A 279 34.32 19.28 -1.99
N LEU A 280 34.62 18.78 -3.19
CA LEU A 280 34.03 19.28 -4.44
C LEU A 280 32.50 19.11 -4.45
N LEU A 281 32.00 17.98 -3.95
CA LEU A 281 30.56 17.69 -3.90
C LEU A 281 29.81 18.53 -2.86
N LEU A 282 30.46 18.87 -1.75
CA LEU A 282 29.89 19.66 -0.66
C LEU A 282 30.13 21.18 -0.83
N LYS A 283 30.95 21.61 -1.78
CA LYS A 283 31.19 23.03 -2.12
C LYS A 283 31.56 23.90 -0.90
N GLY A 284 32.40 23.38 0.00
CA GLY A 284 32.79 24.08 1.23
C GLY A 284 31.83 23.92 2.42
N GLU A 285 30.63 23.36 2.23
CA GLU A 285 29.66 23.19 3.32
C GLU A 285 29.99 21.98 4.22
N VAL A 286 30.06 22.21 5.54
CA VAL A 286 30.23 21.13 6.52
C VAL A 286 28.89 20.41 6.72
N SER A 287 28.73 19.26 6.06
CA SER A 287 27.47 18.50 6.04
C SER A 287 27.70 16.99 5.96
N ALA A 288 26.87 16.21 6.66
CA ALA A 288 26.88 14.75 6.62
C ALA A 288 26.17 14.15 5.39
N ARG A 289 25.75 14.98 4.41
CA ARG A 289 24.91 14.57 3.27
C ARG A 289 25.41 13.33 2.53
N TRP A 290 26.71 13.22 2.30
CA TRP A 290 27.30 12.13 1.54
C TRP A 290 27.77 10.95 2.41
N VAL A 291 27.85 11.13 3.73
CA VAL A 291 28.36 10.11 4.67
C VAL A 291 27.63 8.77 4.51
N PRO A 292 26.29 8.67 4.42
CA PRO A 292 25.63 7.38 4.27
C PRO A 292 25.89 6.72 2.92
N LEU A 293 25.99 7.50 1.83
CA LEU A 293 26.33 6.95 0.52
C LEU A 293 27.75 6.41 0.51
N SER A 294 28.69 7.15 1.11
CA SER A 294 30.08 6.70 1.30
C SER A 294 30.15 5.44 2.15
N ALA A 295 29.35 5.34 3.22
CA ALA A 295 29.29 4.14 4.06
C ALA A 295 28.73 2.92 3.31
N LEU A 296 27.71 3.12 2.47
CA LEU A 296 27.17 2.07 1.60
C LEU A 296 28.16 1.65 0.53
N GLY A 297 28.90 2.60 -0.07
CA GLY A 297 29.98 2.31 -1.01
C GLY A 297 31.12 1.51 -0.36
N LEU A 298 31.50 1.87 0.87
CA LEU A 298 32.49 1.13 1.66
C LEU A 298 32.02 -0.30 1.95
N ALA A 299 30.77 -0.48 2.39
CA ALA A 299 30.20 -1.80 2.66
C ALA A 299 30.08 -2.65 1.40
N ALA A 300 29.61 -2.07 0.30
CA ALA A 300 29.47 -2.76 -0.98
C ALA A 300 30.83 -3.19 -1.52
N GLY A 301 31.85 -2.31 -1.49
CA GLY A 301 33.20 -2.66 -1.90
C GLY A 301 33.83 -3.78 -1.07
N LEU A 302 33.61 -3.80 0.26
CA LEU A 302 34.07 -4.90 1.13
C LEU A 302 33.37 -6.23 0.82
N ILE A 303 32.05 -6.21 0.61
CA ILE A 303 31.29 -7.43 0.27
C ILE A 303 31.67 -7.94 -1.12
N ASP A 304 31.86 -7.05 -2.09
CA ASP A 304 32.28 -7.42 -3.45
C ASP A 304 33.72 -7.94 -3.46
N LEU A 305 34.64 -7.31 -2.71
CA LEU A 305 36.00 -7.79 -2.51
C LEU A 305 36.02 -9.20 -1.90
N TRP A 306 35.13 -9.49 -0.95
CA TRP A 306 34.99 -10.84 -0.40
C TRP A 306 34.58 -11.85 -1.47
N ILE A 307 33.58 -11.52 -2.31
CA ILE A 307 33.13 -12.40 -3.39
C ILE A 307 34.24 -12.59 -4.43
N ALA A 308 34.89 -11.49 -4.84
CA ALA A 308 35.96 -11.50 -5.83
C ALA A 308 37.18 -12.28 -5.33
N ALA A 309 37.66 -12.00 -4.11
CA ALA A 309 38.82 -12.67 -3.54
C ALA A 309 38.58 -14.15 -3.22
N SER A 310 37.36 -14.53 -2.80
CA SER A 310 37.00 -15.92 -2.53
C SER A 310 36.97 -16.79 -3.80
N GLY A 311 36.71 -16.19 -4.96
CA GLY A 311 36.68 -16.86 -6.26
C GLY A 311 37.96 -16.74 -7.07
N PHE A 312 39.00 -16.09 -6.54
CA PHE A 312 40.20 -15.74 -7.30
C PHE A 312 41.31 -16.78 -7.15
N SER A 313 41.92 -17.18 -8.27
CA SER A 313 43.07 -18.08 -8.30
C SER A 313 44.09 -17.57 -9.32
N VAL A 314 45.34 -17.38 -8.91
CA VAL A 314 46.44 -17.06 -9.83
C VAL A 314 46.85 -18.26 -10.66
N GLU A 315 47.22 -18.03 -11.92
CA GLU A 315 47.72 -19.08 -12.82
C GLU A 315 49.11 -19.61 -12.40
N VAL A 316 49.90 -18.76 -11.72
CA VAL A 316 51.26 -19.07 -11.28
C VAL A 316 51.44 -18.64 -9.82
N ALA A 317 51.79 -19.59 -8.95
CA ALA A 317 52.11 -19.30 -7.55
C ALA A 317 53.34 -18.38 -7.47
N GLY A 318 53.25 -17.33 -6.65
CA GLY A 318 54.28 -16.29 -6.56
C GLY A 318 54.25 -15.31 -7.74
N ALA A 319 53.07 -15.01 -8.28
CA ALA A 319 52.90 -14.02 -9.34
C ALA A 319 53.51 -12.65 -8.97
N SER A 320 54.31 -12.10 -9.87
CA SER A 320 54.74 -10.68 -9.85
C SER A 320 53.57 -9.75 -10.18
N ILE A 321 53.73 -8.43 -9.98
CA ILE A 321 52.67 -7.45 -10.36
C ILE A 321 52.16 -7.66 -11.80
N GLY A 322 53.05 -7.86 -12.78
CA GLY A 322 52.64 -8.04 -14.17
C GLY A 322 51.83 -9.32 -14.41
N GLN A 323 52.20 -10.42 -13.73
CA GLN A 323 51.48 -11.70 -13.83
C GLN A 323 50.15 -11.67 -13.06
N PHE A 324 50.11 -10.98 -11.93
CA PHE A 324 48.87 -10.76 -11.18
C PHE A 324 47.88 -9.96 -12.03
N LEU A 325 48.30 -8.84 -12.62
CA LEU A 325 47.44 -8.00 -13.47
C LEU A 325 46.97 -8.69 -14.76
N ALA A 326 47.68 -9.72 -15.21
CA ALA A 326 47.29 -10.55 -16.34
C ALA A 326 46.28 -11.65 -15.99
N THR A 327 46.07 -11.93 -14.69
CA THR A 327 45.10 -12.93 -14.23
C THR A 327 43.68 -12.34 -14.27
N ASP A 328 42.74 -13.08 -14.83
CA ASP A 328 41.32 -12.70 -14.87
C ASP A 328 40.78 -12.44 -13.45
N GLY A 329 40.16 -11.27 -13.25
CA GLY A 329 39.64 -10.83 -11.94
C GLY A 329 40.61 -9.96 -11.12
N ALA A 330 41.89 -9.84 -11.48
CA ALA A 330 42.84 -9.03 -10.70
C ALA A 330 42.51 -7.53 -10.71
N TRP A 331 42.04 -7.01 -11.84
CA TRP A 331 41.55 -5.64 -11.94
C TRP A 331 40.29 -5.41 -11.12
N HIS A 332 39.41 -6.41 -10.98
CA HIS A 332 38.22 -6.33 -10.13
C HIS A 332 38.63 -6.14 -8.66
N ILE A 333 39.57 -6.94 -8.16
CA ILE A 333 40.10 -6.80 -6.80
C ILE A 333 40.70 -5.40 -6.56
N LEU A 334 41.47 -4.87 -7.52
CA LEU A 334 42.04 -3.52 -7.41
C LEU A 334 40.98 -2.41 -7.47
N ILE A 335 39.92 -2.61 -8.28
CA ILE A 335 38.79 -1.69 -8.35
C ILE A 335 38.03 -1.69 -7.03
N ASP A 336 37.73 -2.85 -6.44
CA ASP A 336 37.03 -2.96 -5.16
C ASP A 336 37.83 -2.28 -4.06
N LEU A 337 39.14 -2.54 -4.01
CA LEU A 337 40.05 -1.87 -3.10
C LEU A 337 40.04 -0.34 -3.29
N GLY A 338 40.03 0.12 -4.54
CA GLY A 338 39.88 1.52 -4.89
C GLY A 338 38.54 2.11 -4.44
N VAL A 339 37.43 1.40 -4.60
CA VAL A 339 36.09 1.82 -4.18
C VAL A 339 36.00 1.91 -2.66
N ILE A 340 36.52 0.92 -1.93
CA ILE A 340 36.58 0.91 -0.46
C ILE A 340 37.35 2.14 0.01
N ALA A 341 38.56 2.34 -0.51
CA ALA A 341 39.43 3.46 -0.19
C ALA A 341 38.80 4.83 -0.50
N PHE A 342 38.30 5.00 -1.72
CA PHE A 342 37.65 6.23 -2.17
C PHE A 342 36.43 6.57 -1.31
N SER A 343 35.59 5.58 -1.03
CA SER A 343 34.44 5.72 -0.14
C SER A 343 34.88 6.07 1.28
N GLY A 344 35.99 5.50 1.75
CA GLY A 344 36.63 5.84 3.01
C GLY A 344 37.02 7.32 3.13
N GLY A 345 37.72 7.86 2.13
CA GLY A 345 38.06 9.29 2.06
C GLY A 345 36.82 10.19 2.05
N MET A 346 35.81 9.82 1.26
CA MET A 346 34.52 10.52 1.21
C MET A 346 33.73 10.44 2.53
N PHE A 347 33.99 9.43 3.35
CA PHE A 347 33.31 9.19 4.62
C PHE A 347 33.97 9.96 5.77
N ILE A 348 35.30 9.95 5.86
CA ILE A 348 36.04 10.43 7.04
C ILE A 348 36.11 11.96 7.12
N VAL A 349 36.29 12.65 5.98
CA VAL A 349 36.49 14.11 5.95
C VAL A 349 35.30 14.90 6.51
N PRO A 350 34.03 14.65 6.10
CA PRO A 350 32.90 15.40 6.64
C PRO A 350 32.70 15.17 8.13
N LEU A 351 33.02 13.98 8.64
CA LEU A 351 32.87 13.66 10.07
C LEU A 351 33.88 14.43 10.92
N TYR A 352 35.15 14.51 10.50
CA TYR A 352 36.13 15.36 11.18
C TYR A 352 35.78 16.85 11.11
N ALA A 353 35.29 17.32 9.96
CA ALA A 353 34.83 18.70 9.82
C ALA A 353 33.63 19.01 10.74
N ILE A 354 32.72 18.04 10.92
CA ILE A 354 31.59 18.16 11.88
C ILE A 354 32.11 18.28 13.31
N ILE A 355 33.08 17.45 13.73
CA ILE A 355 33.69 17.55 15.06
C ILE A 355 34.30 18.95 15.24
N GLN A 356 35.05 19.45 14.27
CA GLN A 356 35.70 20.77 14.35
C GLN A 356 34.71 21.94 14.43
N VAL A 357 33.64 21.93 13.61
CA VAL A 357 32.72 23.07 13.50
C VAL A 357 31.58 23.03 14.51
N LYS A 358 31.16 21.84 14.96
CA LYS A 358 30.09 21.69 15.95
C LYS A 358 30.61 21.68 17.40
N SER A 359 31.91 21.56 17.60
CA SER A 359 32.53 21.74 18.91
C SER A 359 32.57 23.22 19.30
N PRO A 360 32.32 23.56 20.57
CA PRO A 360 32.69 24.86 21.11
C PRO A 360 34.18 25.13 20.88
N VAL A 361 34.53 26.35 20.51
CA VAL A 361 35.92 26.74 20.17
C VAL A 361 36.88 26.48 21.34
N GLU A 362 36.37 26.60 22.57
CA GLU A 362 37.11 26.45 23.82
C GLU A 362 37.38 24.99 24.22
N GLN A 363 36.66 24.03 23.61
CA GLN A 363 36.74 22.60 23.95
C GLN A 363 37.06 21.74 22.73
N CYS A 364 37.35 22.36 21.58
CA CYS A 364 37.55 21.64 20.32
C CYS A 364 38.69 20.63 20.43
N SER A 365 39.80 20.96 21.12
CA SER A 365 40.92 20.03 21.26
C SER A 365 40.57 18.85 22.18
N ARG A 366 39.84 19.09 23.27
CA ARG A 366 39.32 18.03 24.15
C ARG A 366 38.35 17.07 23.43
N LEU A 367 37.49 17.59 22.55
CA LEU A 367 36.57 16.74 21.77
C LEU A 367 37.28 15.95 20.67
N ILE A 368 38.33 16.49 20.06
CA ILE A 368 39.22 15.74 19.17
C ILE A 368 40.04 14.70 19.94
N ALA A 369 40.46 15.00 21.18
CA ALA A 369 41.09 14.01 22.04
C ALA A 369 40.13 12.86 22.39
N ALA A 370 38.85 13.16 22.67
CA ALA A 370 37.83 12.15 22.88
C ALA A 370 37.67 11.25 21.65
N ASN A 371 37.65 11.84 20.44
CA ASN A 371 37.70 11.08 19.18
C ASN A 371 38.89 10.11 19.13
N ASN A 372 40.10 10.56 19.46
CA ASN A 372 41.29 9.71 19.43
C ASN A 372 41.22 8.54 20.42
N VAL A 373 40.68 8.76 21.63
CA VAL A 373 40.47 7.71 22.62
C VAL A 373 39.50 6.65 22.11
N VAL A 374 38.34 7.06 21.57
CA VAL A 374 37.35 6.11 21.05
C VAL A 374 37.87 5.38 19.82
N ASN A 375 38.59 6.07 18.91
CA ASN A 375 39.22 5.44 17.75
C ASN A 375 40.21 4.35 18.18
N ALA A 376 41.09 4.64 19.15
CA ALA A 376 42.07 3.67 19.65
C ALA A 376 41.38 2.47 20.33
N ALA A 377 40.41 2.73 21.22
CA ALA A 377 39.69 1.69 21.94
C ALA A 377 38.90 0.77 21.00
N LEU A 378 38.17 1.33 20.03
CA LEU A 378 37.40 0.54 19.09
C LEU A 378 38.30 -0.25 18.13
N THR A 379 39.40 0.35 17.65
CA THR A 379 40.38 -0.34 16.80
C THR A 379 40.94 -1.56 17.51
N VAL A 380 41.38 -1.41 18.77
CA VAL A 380 41.90 -2.55 19.56
C VAL A 380 40.81 -3.61 19.76
N ALA A 381 39.58 -3.22 20.10
CA ALA A 381 38.49 -4.17 20.28
C ALA A 381 38.19 -4.97 19.00
N VAL A 382 38.10 -4.30 17.85
CA VAL A 382 37.84 -4.94 16.55
C VAL A 382 39.01 -5.85 16.14
N VAL A 383 40.26 -5.40 16.32
CA VAL A 383 41.45 -6.23 16.03
C VAL A 383 41.48 -7.49 16.91
N LEU A 384 41.09 -7.41 18.18
CA LEU A 384 41.00 -8.59 19.06
C LEU A 384 39.90 -9.56 18.60
N VAL A 385 38.75 -9.05 18.14
CA VAL A 385 37.69 -9.89 17.55
C VAL A 385 38.19 -10.58 16.29
N VAL A 386 38.87 -9.86 15.41
CA VAL A 386 39.51 -10.38 14.19
C VAL A 386 40.53 -11.47 14.50
N ALA A 387 41.43 -11.22 15.46
CA ALA A 387 42.40 -12.22 15.91
C ALA A 387 41.72 -13.48 16.46
N GLY A 388 40.61 -13.33 17.19
CA GLY A 388 39.79 -14.45 17.66
C GLY A 388 39.15 -15.25 16.53
N LEU A 389 38.62 -14.58 15.50
CA LEU A 389 38.04 -15.24 14.33
C LEU A 389 39.09 -16.02 13.53
N LEU A 390 40.27 -15.42 13.30
CA LEU A 390 41.40 -16.10 12.67
C LEU A 390 41.84 -17.33 13.47
N ALA A 391 41.87 -17.23 14.81
CA ALA A 391 42.18 -18.37 15.69
C ALA A 391 41.13 -19.50 15.64
N LEU A 392 39.89 -19.19 15.25
CA LEU A 392 38.82 -20.16 15.01
C LEU A 392 38.84 -20.77 13.60
N GLY A 393 39.83 -20.41 12.77
CA GLY A 393 40.00 -20.93 11.41
C GLY A 393 39.17 -20.21 10.35
N VAL A 394 38.72 -18.98 10.60
CA VAL A 394 38.09 -18.14 9.57
C VAL A 394 39.18 -17.62 8.63
N ASP A 395 39.04 -17.83 7.32
CA ASP A 395 39.99 -17.34 6.32
C ASP A 395 39.86 -15.83 6.06
N VAL A 396 40.91 -15.23 5.50
CA VAL A 396 41.02 -13.78 5.29
C VAL A 396 39.88 -13.19 4.42
N PRO A 397 39.45 -13.80 3.29
CA PRO A 397 38.31 -13.30 2.53
C PRO A 397 37.01 -13.27 3.35
N ASP A 398 36.71 -14.34 4.10
CA ASP A 398 35.51 -14.39 4.93
C ASP A 398 35.52 -13.33 6.02
N LEU A 399 36.70 -13.00 6.54
CA LEU A 399 36.89 -11.89 7.47
C LEU A 399 36.55 -10.53 6.84
N ILE A 400 36.96 -10.30 5.59
CA ILE A 400 36.58 -9.12 4.81
C ILE A 400 35.05 -9.09 4.60
N GLY A 401 34.42 -10.24 4.36
CA GLY A 401 32.96 -10.38 4.25
C GLY A 401 32.24 -10.00 5.55
N VAL A 402 32.69 -10.51 6.70
CA VAL A 402 32.18 -10.15 8.03
C VAL A 402 32.30 -8.64 8.27
N LEU A 403 33.45 -8.05 7.94
CA LEU A 403 33.67 -6.61 8.05
C LEU A 403 32.75 -5.82 7.11
N GLY A 404 32.47 -6.33 5.91
CA GLY A 404 31.55 -5.74 4.94
C GLY A 404 30.10 -5.71 5.44
N PHE A 405 29.58 -6.82 5.96
CA PHE A 405 28.23 -6.86 6.54
C PHE A 405 28.11 -6.03 7.81
N ALA A 406 29.14 -6.01 8.67
CA ALA A 406 29.17 -5.13 9.83
C ALA A 406 29.16 -3.64 9.40
N THR A 407 29.93 -3.29 8.37
CA THR A 407 29.95 -1.94 7.79
C THR A 407 28.60 -1.59 7.15
N LEU A 408 27.90 -2.54 6.53
CA LEU A 408 26.55 -2.34 6.02
C LEU A 408 25.56 -2.00 7.15
N ALA A 409 25.64 -2.70 8.28
CA ALA A 409 24.80 -2.39 9.44
C ALA A 409 25.06 -0.97 9.97
N VAL A 410 26.33 -0.57 10.07
CA VAL A 410 26.74 0.80 10.45
C VAL A 410 26.28 1.83 9.41
N ALA A 411 26.40 1.52 8.11
CA ALA A 411 25.95 2.39 7.03
C ALA A 411 24.43 2.65 7.10
N LEU A 412 23.64 1.61 7.34
CA LEU A 412 22.19 1.73 7.54
C LEU A 412 21.84 2.53 8.79
N ALA A 413 22.61 2.39 9.87
CA ALA A 413 22.49 3.20 11.08
C ALA A 413 22.91 4.67 10.86
N SER A 414 23.81 4.95 9.91
CA SER A 414 24.28 6.31 9.61
C SER A 414 23.25 7.17 8.84
N VAL A 415 22.30 6.55 8.14
CA VAL A 415 21.17 7.24 7.45
C VAL A 415 20.37 8.13 8.41
N TRP A 416 20.40 7.81 9.69
CA TRP A 416 19.70 8.49 10.76
C TRP A 416 20.32 9.84 11.14
N LEU A 417 21.54 10.10 10.66
CA LEU A 417 22.27 11.35 10.79
C LEU A 417 21.90 12.37 9.69
N LEU A 418 21.10 11.98 8.69
CA LEU A 418 20.72 12.86 7.58
C LEU A 418 19.76 13.98 8.00
N PRO A 419 19.86 15.16 7.33
CA PRO A 419 18.82 16.19 7.34
C PRO A 419 17.43 15.64 7.01
N GLU A 420 16.38 16.24 7.59
CA GLU A 420 14.99 15.76 7.45
C GLU A 420 14.55 15.59 5.99
N THR A 421 14.99 16.49 5.10
CA THR A 421 14.67 16.47 3.67
C THR A 421 15.27 15.25 2.97
N LEU A 422 16.56 14.97 3.19
CA LEU A 422 17.23 13.81 2.62
C LEU A 422 16.69 12.50 3.19
N PHE A 423 16.37 12.46 4.48
CA PHE A 423 15.70 11.31 5.10
C PHE A 423 14.36 11.02 4.41
N LYS A 424 13.55 12.05 4.18
CA LYS A 424 12.26 11.93 3.48
C LYS A 424 12.43 11.43 2.05
N ASP A 425 13.40 11.94 1.30
CA ASP A 425 13.63 11.55 -0.09
C ASP A 425 14.15 10.10 -0.22
N VAL A 426 15.03 9.66 0.70
CA VAL A 426 15.48 8.25 0.76
C VAL A 426 14.32 7.32 1.06
N ILE A 427 13.50 7.61 2.07
CA ILE A 427 12.32 6.80 2.39
C ILE A 427 11.34 6.78 1.22
N ARG A 428 11.10 7.93 0.57
CA ARG A 428 10.25 8.02 -0.61
C ARG A 428 10.76 7.14 -1.75
N LEU A 429 12.06 7.21 -2.06
CA LEU A 429 12.68 6.38 -3.10
C LEU A 429 12.55 4.89 -2.79
N THR A 430 12.87 4.49 -1.56
CA THR A 430 12.75 3.11 -1.09
C THR A 430 11.32 2.59 -1.22
N LEU A 431 10.33 3.36 -0.77
CA LEU A 431 8.92 2.99 -0.88
C LEU A 431 8.48 2.93 -2.36
N LYS A 432 8.92 3.88 -3.19
CA LYS A 432 8.60 3.89 -4.63
C LYS A 432 9.16 2.67 -5.35
N VAL A 433 10.37 2.22 -5.02
CA VAL A 433 10.98 1.02 -5.62
C VAL A 433 10.32 -0.26 -5.11
N LEU A 434 10.21 -0.41 -3.78
CA LEU A 434 9.70 -1.64 -3.18
C LEU A 434 8.19 -1.82 -3.45
N TYR A 435 7.39 -0.81 -3.13
CA TYR A 435 5.92 -0.88 -3.20
C TYR A 435 5.34 -0.35 -4.50
N ARG A 436 6.17 0.08 -5.47
CA ARG A 436 5.71 0.67 -6.75
C ARG A 436 4.63 1.73 -6.52
N VAL A 437 4.91 2.64 -5.57
CA VAL A 437 3.93 3.63 -5.11
C VAL A 437 3.57 4.56 -6.27
N GLU A 438 2.29 4.59 -6.61
CA GLU A 438 1.71 5.56 -7.54
C GLU A 438 0.96 6.62 -6.76
N VAL A 439 1.20 7.89 -7.09
CA VAL A 439 0.57 9.02 -6.41
C VAL A 439 -0.15 9.87 -7.45
N GLN A 440 -1.42 10.18 -7.19
CA GLN A 440 -2.29 10.96 -8.07
C GLN A 440 -2.98 12.08 -7.29
N GLY A 441 -3.18 13.24 -7.92
CA GLY A 441 -3.95 14.34 -7.34
C GLY A 441 -3.22 15.22 -6.32
N LEU A 442 -1.88 15.18 -6.25
CA LEU A 442 -1.12 16.00 -5.28
C LEU A 442 -1.35 17.50 -5.45
N GLU A 443 -1.76 17.94 -6.64
CA GLU A 443 -2.17 19.31 -6.95
C GLU A 443 -3.38 19.79 -6.12
N HIS A 444 -4.17 18.87 -5.55
CA HIS A 444 -5.29 19.18 -4.66
C HIS A 444 -4.86 19.44 -3.21
N MET A 445 -3.59 19.20 -2.86
CA MET A 445 -3.09 19.48 -1.51
C MET A 445 -3.02 20.99 -1.24
N PRO A 446 -3.23 21.43 0.01
CA PRO A 446 -3.22 22.84 0.36
C PRO A 446 -1.80 23.40 0.25
N ARG A 447 -1.68 24.70 -0.06
CA ARG A 447 -0.39 25.38 -0.03
C ARG A 447 0.10 25.51 1.41
N ALA A 448 1.39 25.76 1.60
CA ALA A 448 1.95 25.96 2.93
C ALA A 448 1.25 27.16 3.63
N GLY A 449 0.68 26.90 4.82
CA GLY A 449 -0.05 27.90 5.60
C GLY A 449 -1.57 27.90 5.39
N GLU A 450 -2.09 27.13 4.43
CA GLU A 450 -3.53 26.94 4.25
C GLU A 450 -4.00 25.77 5.14
N GLY A 451 -4.83 26.08 6.14
CA GLY A 451 -5.40 25.07 7.04
C GLY A 451 -6.38 24.15 6.30
N ALA A 452 -6.17 22.83 6.40
CA ALA A 452 -7.05 21.83 5.80
C ALA A 452 -7.12 20.57 6.67
N VAL A 453 -8.20 19.82 6.53
CA VAL A 453 -8.38 18.51 7.16
C VAL A 453 -8.26 17.42 6.10
N VAL A 454 -7.14 16.70 6.12
CA VAL A 454 -6.92 15.55 5.22
C VAL A 454 -7.49 14.31 5.89
N VAL A 455 -8.47 13.68 5.26
CA VAL A 455 -9.13 12.47 5.79
C VAL A 455 -8.71 11.26 4.97
N VAL A 456 -8.29 10.19 5.64
CA VAL A 456 -7.72 9.01 5.00
C VAL A 456 -8.35 7.72 5.54
N ASN A 457 -8.59 6.73 4.68
CA ASN A 457 -8.90 5.37 5.11
C ASN A 457 -7.67 4.72 5.78
N HIS A 458 -7.88 3.84 6.77
CA HIS A 458 -6.79 3.29 7.56
C HIS A 458 -6.66 1.75 7.39
N LEU A 459 -5.61 1.33 6.68
CA LEU A 459 -5.40 -0.02 6.18
C LEU A 459 -4.27 -0.79 6.89
N SER A 460 -3.22 -0.10 7.32
CA SER A 460 -2.02 -0.76 7.88
C SER A 460 -1.15 0.19 8.71
N PHE A 461 -0.12 -0.36 9.38
CA PHE A 461 0.92 0.45 10.01
C PHE A 461 1.80 1.24 9.03
N LEU A 462 1.78 0.88 7.75
CA LEU A 462 2.57 1.55 6.71
C LEU A 462 1.97 2.91 6.31
N ASP A 463 0.69 3.13 6.58
CA ASP A 463 -0.08 4.28 6.10
C ASP A 463 0.54 5.62 6.52
N GLY A 464 0.92 5.75 7.79
CA GLY A 464 1.55 6.97 8.31
C GLY A 464 2.91 7.26 7.65
N VAL A 465 3.68 6.22 7.34
CA VAL A 465 4.98 6.35 6.66
C VAL A 465 4.79 6.74 5.19
N LEU A 466 3.82 6.11 4.49
CA LEU A 466 3.46 6.45 3.11
C LEU A 466 3.01 7.91 3.00
N LEU A 467 2.05 8.31 3.82
CA LEU A 467 1.54 9.67 3.82
C LEU A 467 2.64 10.68 4.21
N GLY A 468 3.45 10.38 5.22
CA GLY A 468 4.59 11.23 5.62
C GLY A 468 5.64 11.40 4.51
N ALA A 469 5.92 10.36 3.72
CA ALA A 469 6.90 10.39 2.64
C ALA A 469 6.38 11.08 1.36
N PHE A 470 5.12 10.87 1.00
CA PHE A 470 4.56 11.31 -0.28
C PHE A 470 3.74 12.61 -0.21
N LEU A 471 3.14 12.97 0.92
CA LEU A 471 2.45 14.26 1.05
C LEU A 471 3.45 15.43 1.11
N PRO A 472 3.09 16.62 0.60
CA PRO A 472 3.96 17.80 0.62
C PRO A 472 4.22 18.30 2.05
N GLY A 473 5.38 18.93 2.25
CA GLY A 473 5.76 19.51 3.55
C GLY A 473 5.93 18.47 4.68
N LYS A 474 5.72 18.89 5.93
CA LYS A 474 5.72 18.02 7.11
C LYS A 474 4.29 17.94 7.66
N PRO A 475 3.43 17.05 7.12
CA PRO A 475 2.04 16.94 7.54
C PRO A 475 1.92 16.70 9.05
N THR A 476 0.85 17.21 9.66
CA THR A 476 0.57 17.01 11.09
C THR A 476 -0.44 15.88 11.22
N PHE A 477 -0.09 14.79 11.91
CA PHE A 477 -1.00 13.64 12.11
C PHE A 477 -1.63 13.69 13.49
N ALA A 478 -2.95 13.53 13.55
CA ALA A 478 -3.61 13.14 14.79
C ALA A 478 -3.32 11.67 15.08
N VAL A 479 -2.45 11.40 16.07
CA VAL A 479 -2.00 10.05 16.43
C VAL A 479 -2.38 9.73 17.87
N HIS A 480 -2.79 8.50 18.15
CA HIS A 480 -3.05 8.08 19.53
C HIS A 480 -1.79 8.23 20.41
N THR A 481 -1.93 8.76 21.63
CA THR A 481 -0.81 9.08 22.53
C THR A 481 0.14 7.91 22.78
N ALA A 482 -0.39 6.69 22.92
CA ALA A 482 0.43 5.48 23.12
C ALA A 482 1.32 5.16 21.90
N ILE A 483 0.79 5.35 20.69
CA ILE A 483 1.53 5.13 19.45
C ILE A 483 2.62 6.20 19.32
N ALA A 484 2.28 7.47 19.56
CA ALA A 484 3.25 8.57 19.50
C ALA A 484 4.44 8.40 20.46
N LYS A 485 4.25 7.72 21.60
CA LYS A 485 5.32 7.41 22.58
C LYS A 485 6.09 6.12 22.28
N SER A 486 5.67 5.33 21.30
CA SER A 486 6.28 4.03 21.00
C SER A 486 7.69 4.21 20.41
N TRP A 487 8.65 3.40 20.86
CA TRP A 487 10.05 3.50 20.43
C TRP A 487 10.22 3.34 18.92
N TRP A 488 9.42 2.47 18.29
CA TRP A 488 9.51 2.17 16.86
C TRP A 488 8.99 3.30 15.96
N ILE A 489 8.16 4.23 16.47
CA ILE A 489 7.66 5.37 15.68
C ILE A 489 8.57 6.59 15.75
N GLN A 490 9.37 6.73 16.81
CA GLN A 490 10.34 7.83 16.99
C GLN A 490 11.18 8.10 15.72
N PRO A 491 11.70 7.06 15.04
CA PRO A 491 12.29 7.19 13.70
C PRO A 491 11.52 8.03 12.68
N PHE A 492 10.23 7.74 12.57
CA PHE A 492 9.37 8.23 11.49
C PHE A 492 8.78 9.60 11.79
N LEU A 493 8.92 10.11 13.02
CA LEU A 493 8.57 11.50 13.37
C LEU A 493 9.40 12.55 12.61
N LYS A 494 10.49 12.15 11.95
CA LYS A 494 11.18 13.03 10.98
C LYS A 494 10.33 13.29 9.72
N LEU A 495 9.45 12.36 9.32
CA LEU A 495 8.59 12.49 8.14
C LEU A 495 7.37 13.38 8.39
N PHE A 496 6.90 13.45 9.63
CA PHE A 496 5.66 14.12 9.98
C PHE A 496 5.63 14.66 11.41
N LYS A 497 4.78 15.65 11.68
CA LYS A 497 4.55 16.15 13.04
C LYS A 497 3.48 15.28 13.69
N ALA A 498 3.77 14.64 14.83
CA ALA A 498 2.75 13.93 15.59
C ALA A 498 2.00 14.91 16.51
N PHE A 499 0.69 14.91 16.41
CA PHE A 499 -0.23 15.58 17.32
C PHE A 499 -0.91 14.50 18.17
N PRO A 500 -0.46 14.26 19.41
CA PRO A 500 -1.03 13.21 20.26
C PRO A 500 -2.47 13.57 20.63
N VAL A 501 -3.40 12.69 20.27
CA VAL A 501 -4.82 12.80 20.59
C VAL A 501 -5.21 11.67 21.52
N ASP A 502 -5.81 12.04 22.64
CA ASP A 502 -6.52 11.12 23.51
C ASP A 502 -8.04 11.21 23.21
N PRO A 503 -8.65 10.14 22.68
CA PRO A 503 -10.09 10.11 22.39
C PRO A 503 -10.97 10.30 23.63
N THR A 504 -10.44 10.00 24.82
CA THR A 504 -11.15 10.17 26.09
C THR A 504 -11.15 11.61 26.58
N ASN A 505 -10.31 12.48 26.00
CA ASN A 505 -10.20 13.88 26.38
C ASN A 505 -11.08 14.79 25.50
N PRO A 506 -12.15 15.42 26.05
CA PRO A 506 -13.03 16.31 25.31
C PRO A 506 -12.33 17.54 24.70
N MET A 507 -11.18 17.94 25.25
CA MET A 507 -10.42 19.11 24.79
C MET A 507 -9.62 18.85 23.52
N ALA A 508 -9.38 17.58 23.15
CA ALA A 508 -8.59 17.24 21.97
C ALA A 508 -9.19 17.78 20.67
N ALA A 509 -10.53 17.77 20.54
CA ALA A 509 -11.22 18.36 19.39
C ALA A 509 -11.01 19.87 19.27
N LYS A 510 -11.04 20.61 20.40
CA LYS A 510 -10.75 22.06 20.42
C LYS A 510 -9.32 22.35 20.00
N ALA A 511 -8.37 21.53 20.48
CA ALA A 511 -6.96 21.68 20.13
C ALA A 511 -6.71 21.42 18.63
N MET A 512 -7.36 20.40 18.05
CA MET A 512 -7.32 20.15 16.60
C MET A 512 -7.89 21.34 15.79
N VAL A 513 -9.03 21.91 16.21
CA VAL A 513 -9.59 23.12 15.56
C VAL A 513 -8.61 24.28 15.59
N ARG A 514 -7.94 24.53 16.72
CA ARG A 514 -6.93 25.60 16.85
C ARG A 514 -5.73 25.35 15.94
N THR A 515 -5.26 24.10 15.84
CA THR A 515 -4.15 23.71 14.96
C THR A 515 -4.48 23.97 13.48
N VAL A 516 -5.68 23.58 13.02
CA VAL A 516 -6.12 23.81 11.64
C VAL A 516 -6.29 25.30 11.34
N ARG A 517 -6.91 26.07 12.26
CA ARG A 517 -7.02 27.54 12.14
C ARG A 517 -5.67 28.25 12.11
N GLY A 518 -4.64 27.66 12.71
CA GLY A 518 -3.26 28.13 12.64
C GLY A 518 -2.54 27.85 11.31
N GLY A 519 -3.26 27.39 10.27
CA GLY A 519 -2.72 27.13 8.94
C GLY A 519 -2.08 25.75 8.76
N ALA A 520 -2.32 24.83 9.70
CA ALA A 520 -1.77 23.48 9.60
C ALA A 520 -2.67 22.55 8.76
N CYS A 521 -2.04 21.77 7.88
CA CYS A 521 -2.65 20.62 7.24
C CYS A 521 -2.67 19.44 8.22
N LEU A 522 -3.86 19.12 8.75
CA LEU A 522 -4.07 18.08 9.75
C LEU A 522 -4.58 16.80 9.08
N VAL A 523 -3.78 15.74 9.14
CA VAL A 523 -4.12 14.40 8.64
C VAL A 523 -4.80 13.60 9.76
N ILE A 524 -5.99 13.09 9.48
CA ILE A 524 -6.79 12.32 10.42
C ILE A 524 -7.28 11.03 9.75
N PHE A 525 -7.21 9.92 10.48
CA PHE A 525 -7.86 8.66 10.11
C PHE A 525 -9.23 8.58 10.78
N PRO A 526 -10.34 8.86 10.06
CA PRO A 526 -11.65 9.01 10.70
C PRO A 526 -12.20 7.72 11.31
N GLU A 527 -11.68 6.56 10.90
CA GLU A 527 -12.02 5.25 11.45
C GLU A 527 -11.49 5.05 12.88
N GLY A 528 -10.50 5.85 13.31
CA GLY A 528 -9.90 5.80 14.65
C GLY A 528 -9.06 4.55 14.95
N ARG A 529 -9.01 3.58 14.03
CA ARG A 529 -8.25 2.33 14.13
C ARG A 529 -7.89 1.81 12.74
N ILE A 530 -6.89 0.94 12.67
CA ILE A 530 -6.59 0.16 11.46
C ILE A 530 -7.76 -0.80 11.19
N THR A 531 -8.17 -0.89 9.92
CA THR A 531 -9.25 -1.78 9.50
C THR A 531 -8.95 -3.24 9.85
N VAL A 532 -9.99 -3.96 10.24
CA VAL A 532 -9.94 -5.42 10.46
C VAL A 532 -10.82 -6.18 9.48
N THR A 533 -11.55 -5.48 8.61
CA THR A 533 -12.40 -6.07 7.58
C THR A 533 -11.81 -5.86 6.18
N GLY A 534 -11.00 -4.82 5.99
CA GLY A 534 -10.51 -4.40 4.68
C GLY A 534 -11.45 -3.44 3.94
N ALA A 535 -12.64 -3.22 4.50
CA ALA A 535 -13.62 -2.23 4.03
C ALA A 535 -13.65 -1.01 4.96
N LEU A 536 -14.39 0.02 4.56
CA LEU A 536 -14.61 1.23 5.36
C LEU A 536 -15.38 0.87 6.65
N MET A 537 -14.76 1.09 7.81
CA MET A 537 -15.38 0.86 9.11
C MET A 537 -16.17 2.09 9.61
N LYS A 538 -16.56 2.06 10.89
CA LYS A 538 -17.22 3.19 11.55
C LYS A 538 -16.39 4.46 11.44
N VAL A 539 -16.97 5.49 10.84
CA VAL A 539 -16.41 6.85 10.80
C VAL A 539 -16.87 7.61 12.05
N PHE A 540 -15.93 8.19 12.79
CA PHE A 540 -16.25 9.03 13.95
C PHE A 540 -16.63 10.46 13.53
N ASP A 541 -17.53 11.11 14.27
CA ASP A 541 -17.99 12.47 13.96
C ASP A 541 -16.93 13.56 14.23
N GLY A 542 -15.93 13.24 15.05
CA GLY A 542 -14.92 14.18 15.55
C GLY A 542 -14.19 14.96 14.44
N PRO A 543 -13.62 14.30 13.42
CA PRO A 543 -12.95 14.98 12.31
C PRO A 543 -13.89 15.87 11.49
N GLY A 544 -15.15 15.47 11.31
CA GLY A 544 -16.16 16.28 10.61
C GLY A 544 -16.46 17.57 11.37
N MET A 545 -16.55 17.47 12.70
CA MET A 545 -16.67 18.62 13.59
C MET A 545 -15.45 19.54 13.57
N VAL A 546 -14.25 19.00 13.40
CA VAL A 546 -13.03 19.81 13.28
C VAL A 546 -13.08 20.63 12.00
N ALA A 547 -13.46 20.03 10.87
CA ALA A 547 -13.59 20.72 9.59
C ALA A 547 -14.65 21.83 9.63
N ASP A 548 -15.86 21.53 10.13
CA ASP A 548 -16.95 22.51 10.30
C ASP A 548 -16.52 23.69 11.17
N LYS A 549 -16.01 23.43 12.39
CA LYS A 549 -15.62 24.51 13.32
C LYS A 549 -14.38 25.29 12.88
N ALA A 550 -13.47 24.67 12.14
CA ALA A 550 -12.30 25.35 11.60
C ALA A 550 -12.62 26.12 10.30
N ASN A 551 -13.82 25.93 9.71
CA ASN A 551 -14.17 26.40 8.36
C ASN A 551 -13.09 26.01 7.32
N ALA A 552 -12.59 24.78 7.45
CA ALA A 552 -11.49 24.26 6.65
C ALA A 552 -12.01 23.27 5.60
N PRO A 553 -11.41 23.23 4.40
CA PRO A 553 -11.73 22.20 3.42
C PRO A 553 -11.31 20.82 3.92
N ILE A 554 -12.08 19.81 3.51
CA ILE A 554 -11.75 18.40 3.68
C ILE A 554 -11.12 17.90 2.39
N ILE A 555 -9.99 17.21 2.51
CA ILE A 555 -9.28 16.62 1.38
C ILE A 555 -9.29 15.10 1.58
N PRO A 556 -10.16 14.37 0.87
CA PRO A 556 -10.19 12.92 0.94
C PRO A 556 -8.96 12.31 0.25
N VAL A 557 -8.29 11.40 0.94
CA VAL A 557 -7.15 10.66 0.39
C VAL A 557 -7.41 9.18 0.55
N ARG A 558 -7.37 8.42 -0.55
CA ARG A 558 -7.43 6.96 -0.50
C ARG A 558 -6.04 6.38 -0.59
N LEU A 559 -5.73 5.50 0.36
CA LEU A 559 -4.70 4.50 0.25
C LEU A 559 -5.30 3.19 -0.24
N ASP A 560 -4.62 2.52 -1.17
CA ASP A 560 -4.96 1.16 -1.62
C ASP A 560 -3.66 0.37 -1.88
N GLY A 561 -3.63 -0.90 -1.52
CA GLY A 561 -2.42 -1.74 -1.51
C GLY A 561 -1.91 -2.13 -0.12
N PRO A 562 -1.79 -1.21 0.88
CA PRO A 562 -1.20 -1.53 2.18
C PRO A 562 -1.93 -2.63 2.95
N GLN A 563 -3.23 -2.83 2.72
CA GLN A 563 -4.04 -3.90 3.30
C GLN A 563 -3.58 -5.31 2.88
N PHE A 564 -2.81 -5.43 1.80
CA PHE A 564 -2.20 -6.68 1.36
C PHE A 564 -0.79 -6.89 1.90
N SER A 565 -0.28 -6.02 2.77
CA SER A 565 1.04 -6.15 3.39
C SER A 565 1.00 -6.88 4.75
N PRO A 566 2.11 -7.49 5.21
CA PRO A 566 2.25 -8.02 6.56
C PRO A 566 1.97 -7.01 7.68
N PHE A 567 1.94 -5.72 7.37
CA PHE A 567 1.69 -4.62 8.31
C PHE A 567 0.19 -4.33 8.52
N SER A 568 -0.70 -5.11 7.91
CA SER A 568 -2.16 -5.03 8.12
C SER A 568 -2.66 -6.07 9.12
N TYR A 569 -3.87 -5.89 9.63
CA TYR A 569 -4.55 -6.89 10.49
C TYR A 569 -5.36 -7.92 9.71
N LEU A 570 -5.19 -8.01 8.39
CA LEU A 570 -6.00 -8.87 7.53
C LEU A 570 -5.39 -10.26 7.30
N LYS A 571 -4.44 -10.68 8.14
CA LYS A 571 -3.89 -12.04 8.12
C LYS A 571 -5.03 -13.06 8.26
N GLY A 572 -5.05 -14.05 7.36
CA GLY A 572 -6.11 -15.06 7.30
C GLY A 572 -7.38 -14.63 6.57
N LYS A 573 -7.55 -13.33 6.29
CA LYS A 573 -8.66 -12.80 5.48
C LYS A 573 -8.22 -12.58 4.04
N VAL A 574 -7.09 -11.90 3.84
CA VAL A 574 -6.54 -11.63 2.50
C VAL A 574 -5.15 -12.24 2.33
N LYS A 575 -4.72 -12.42 1.08
CA LYS A 575 -3.39 -12.94 0.77
C LYS A 575 -2.33 -11.85 0.94
N LEU A 576 -1.58 -11.93 2.05
CA LEU A 576 -0.50 -11.00 2.37
C LEU A 576 0.73 -11.20 1.47
N ARG A 577 1.45 -10.10 1.20
CA ARG A 577 2.64 -10.01 0.34
C ARG A 577 3.56 -8.93 0.90
N TRP A 578 4.87 -9.13 0.88
CA TRP A 578 5.81 -8.15 1.43
C TRP A 578 5.78 -6.79 0.71
N PHE A 579 5.59 -6.78 -0.61
CA PHE A 579 5.69 -5.55 -1.41
C PHE A 579 4.52 -5.43 -2.42
N PRO A 580 3.26 -5.28 -1.93
CA PRO A 580 2.12 -5.03 -2.81
C PRO A 580 2.29 -3.69 -3.51
N LYS A 581 1.71 -3.57 -4.71
CA LYS A 581 1.57 -2.27 -5.36
C LYS A 581 0.70 -1.37 -4.47
N VAL A 582 1.13 -0.13 -4.23
CA VAL A 582 0.39 0.85 -3.44
C VAL A 582 -0.01 2.04 -4.32
N SER A 583 -1.25 2.49 -4.21
CA SER A 583 -1.71 3.76 -4.78
C SER A 583 -2.15 4.72 -3.68
N LEU A 584 -1.83 5.99 -3.86
CA LEU A 584 -2.26 7.11 -3.03
C LEU A 584 -2.97 8.10 -3.95
N THR A 585 -4.28 8.23 -3.77
CA THR A 585 -5.11 9.11 -4.60
C THR A 585 -5.67 10.24 -3.74
N VAL A 586 -5.30 11.48 -4.07
CA VAL A 586 -5.79 12.69 -3.40
C VAL A 586 -6.92 13.29 -4.23
N LEU A 587 -8.12 13.34 -3.66
CA LEU A 587 -9.30 13.89 -4.33
C LEU A 587 -9.39 15.42 -4.17
N PRO A 588 -10.15 16.12 -5.04
CA PRO A 588 -10.37 17.55 -4.91
C PRO A 588 -10.94 17.95 -3.55
N PRO A 589 -10.56 19.13 -3.02
CA PRO A 589 -11.07 19.61 -1.73
C PRO A 589 -12.59 19.77 -1.76
N ARG A 590 -13.24 19.37 -0.66
CA ARG A 590 -14.68 19.49 -0.43
C ARG A 590 -14.95 20.37 0.78
N ARG A 591 -16.06 21.12 0.75
CA ARG A 591 -16.58 21.86 1.89
C ARG A 591 -18.05 21.51 2.02
N PHE A 592 -18.47 21.11 3.21
CA PHE A 592 -19.89 21.05 3.54
C PHE A 592 -20.21 22.16 4.55
N ALA A 593 -21.26 22.93 4.24
CA ALA A 593 -21.87 23.86 5.17
C ALA A 593 -22.99 23.13 5.91
N ILE A 594 -23.07 23.34 7.23
CA ILE A 594 -24.19 22.89 8.05
C ILE A 594 -24.99 24.14 8.40
N ASP A 595 -26.06 24.35 7.65
CA ASP A 595 -26.96 25.50 7.75
C ASP A 595 -28.13 25.20 8.70
N GLY A 596 -28.69 26.26 9.30
CA GLY A 596 -29.83 26.17 10.23
C GLY A 596 -29.45 26.14 11.71
N GLU A 597 -30.39 26.57 12.55
CA GLU A 597 -30.26 26.51 14.00
C GLU A 597 -30.44 25.05 14.47
N MET A 598 -29.40 24.51 15.10
CA MET A 598 -29.39 23.13 15.61
C MET A 598 -28.71 23.08 16.97
N THR A 599 -29.09 22.10 17.80
CA THR A 599 -28.34 21.80 19.02
C THR A 599 -26.90 21.35 18.69
N ALA A 600 -25.95 21.58 19.60
CA ALA A 600 -24.57 21.16 19.41
C ALA A 600 -24.42 19.64 19.14
N ARG A 601 -25.31 18.82 19.71
CA ARG A 601 -25.36 17.38 19.47
C ARG A 601 -25.85 17.05 18.06
N ALA A 602 -26.91 17.72 17.59
CA ALA A 602 -27.45 17.52 16.25
C ALA A 602 -26.47 17.98 15.16
N ARG A 603 -25.82 19.14 15.34
CA ARG A 603 -24.77 19.62 14.42
C ARG A 603 -23.60 18.64 14.32
N ARG A 604 -23.22 18.00 15.44
CA ARG A 604 -22.19 16.95 15.46
C ARG A 604 -22.59 15.70 14.70
N ALA A 605 -23.82 15.22 14.89
CA ALA A 605 -24.32 14.07 14.15
C ALA A 605 -24.35 14.34 12.64
N GLU A 606 -24.79 15.53 12.24
CA GLU A 606 -24.82 15.95 10.83
C GLU A 606 -23.41 16.05 10.23
N ALA A 607 -22.45 16.66 10.94
CA ALA A 607 -21.06 16.71 10.50
C ALA A 607 -20.44 15.32 10.34
N GLY A 608 -20.77 14.38 11.24
CA GLY A 608 -20.35 12.98 11.15
C GLY A 608 -20.96 12.26 9.94
N ARG A 609 -22.26 12.46 9.69
CA ARG A 609 -22.96 11.89 8.53
C ARG A 609 -22.39 12.40 7.20
N ARG A 610 -22.18 13.72 7.07
CA ARG A 610 -21.54 14.35 5.90
C ARG A 610 -20.13 13.79 5.69
N LEU A 611 -19.34 13.67 6.75
CA LEU A 611 -18.00 13.07 6.65
C LEU A 611 -18.07 11.59 6.22
N TYR A 612 -19.03 10.82 6.72
CA TYR A 612 -19.22 9.44 6.26
C TYR A 612 -19.56 9.38 4.77
N ASP A 613 -20.42 10.27 4.29
CA ASP A 613 -20.76 10.34 2.87
C ASP A 613 -19.54 10.71 2.01
N GLU A 614 -18.67 11.60 2.49
CA GLU A 614 -17.39 11.91 1.85
C GLU A 614 -16.43 10.71 1.84
N MET A 615 -16.32 9.99 2.95
CA MET A 615 -15.48 8.78 3.03
C MET A 615 -16.00 7.67 2.10
N SER A 616 -17.32 7.44 2.08
CA SER A 616 -17.96 6.46 1.20
C SER A 616 -17.84 6.88 -0.28
N GLY A 617 -18.08 8.16 -0.57
CA GLY A 617 -17.90 8.75 -1.89
C GLY A 617 -16.46 8.63 -2.39
N MET A 618 -15.48 8.86 -1.52
CA MET A 618 -14.06 8.65 -1.81
C MET A 618 -13.78 7.19 -2.19
N ILE A 619 -14.24 6.22 -1.39
CA ILE A 619 -14.07 4.80 -1.71
C ILE A 619 -14.70 4.46 -3.06
N PHE A 620 -15.90 4.97 -3.35
CA PHE A 620 -16.54 4.73 -4.64
C PHE A 620 -15.77 5.37 -5.82
N ALA A 621 -15.46 6.66 -5.74
CA ALA A 621 -14.88 7.45 -6.82
C ALA A 621 -13.51 6.94 -7.31
N THR A 622 -12.77 6.26 -6.43
CA THR A 622 -11.44 5.71 -6.72
C THR A 622 -11.46 4.20 -6.95
N SER A 623 -12.63 3.55 -6.94
CA SER A 623 -12.73 2.12 -7.26
C SER A 623 -12.72 1.94 -8.77
N ASP A 624 -12.01 0.92 -9.25
CA ASP A 624 -11.91 0.66 -10.69
C ASP A 624 -13.23 0.10 -11.24
N THR A 625 -13.95 0.96 -11.96
CA THR A 625 -15.17 0.62 -12.69
C THR A 625 -14.96 0.68 -14.21
N GLN A 626 -13.77 1.08 -14.67
CA GLN A 626 -13.42 1.28 -16.08
C GLN A 626 -12.79 0.00 -16.66
N THR A 627 -13.45 -1.12 -16.45
CA THR A 627 -12.96 -2.45 -16.84
C THR A 627 -14.11 -3.39 -17.16
N THR A 628 -13.80 -4.58 -17.66
CA THR A 628 -14.81 -5.61 -17.95
C THR A 628 -15.02 -6.54 -16.76
N LEU A 629 -16.17 -7.22 -16.72
CA LEU A 629 -16.46 -8.22 -15.67
C LEU A 629 -15.43 -9.37 -15.64
N PHE A 630 -14.96 -9.81 -16.81
CA PHE A 630 -13.95 -10.88 -16.88
C PHE A 630 -12.58 -10.40 -16.40
N ALA A 631 -12.19 -9.17 -16.73
CA ALA A 631 -10.96 -8.56 -16.22
C ALA A 631 -11.05 -8.36 -14.69
N ALA A 632 -12.18 -7.88 -14.17
CA ALA A 632 -12.42 -7.76 -12.74
C ALA A 632 -12.34 -9.13 -12.02
N LEU A 633 -12.88 -10.20 -12.61
CA LEU A 633 -12.76 -11.56 -12.07
C LEU A 633 -11.29 -12.04 -12.05
N ALA A 634 -10.53 -11.75 -13.10
CA ALA A 634 -9.10 -12.07 -13.15
C ALA A 634 -8.28 -11.26 -12.13
N GLU A 635 -8.69 -10.02 -11.85
CA GLU A 635 -8.09 -9.18 -10.83
C GLU A 635 -8.43 -9.69 -9.42
N ALA A 636 -9.67 -10.07 -9.17
CA ALA A 636 -10.08 -10.73 -7.92
C ALA A 636 -9.26 -12.00 -7.66
N ARG A 637 -9.07 -12.84 -8.69
CA ARG A 637 -8.12 -13.97 -8.65
C ARG A 637 -6.72 -13.53 -8.25
N ARG A 638 -6.20 -12.44 -8.85
CA ARG A 638 -4.86 -11.93 -8.57
C ARG A 638 -4.76 -11.48 -7.11
N LEU A 639 -5.78 -10.82 -6.56
CA LEU A 639 -5.81 -10.28 -5.19
C LEU A 639 -5.99 -11.37 -4.13
N HIS A 640 -7.02 -12.21 -4.27
CA HIS A 640 -7.41 -13.21 -3.26
C HIS A 640 -6.74 -14.58 -3.44
N GLY A 641 -6.14 -14.84 -4.62
CA GLY A 641 -5.40 -16.07 -4.92
C GLY A 641 -6.20 -17.10 -5.74
N GLY A 642 -5.54 -17.74 -6.72
CA GLY A 642 -6.20 -18.67 -7.66
C GLY A 642 -6.81 -19.93 -7.06
N LYS A 643 -6.28 -20.39 -5.92
CA LYS A 643 -6.78 -21.58 -5.21
C LYS A 643 -7.98 -21.30 -4.30
N THR A 644 -8.33 -20.04 -4.09
CA THR A 644 -9.46 -19.63 -3.24
C THR A 644 -10.77 -20.14 -3.83
N ARG A 645 -11.55 -20.87 -3.03
CA ARG A 645 -12.87 -21.40 -3.38
C ARG A 645 -13.88 -20.26 -3.33
N VAL A 646 -14.56 -20.00 -4.45
CA VAL A 646 -15.43 -18.82 -4.58
C VAL A 646 -16.81 -19.12 -5.08
N LEU A 647 -17.02 -20.25 -5.75
CA LEU A 647 -18.32 -20.62 -6.27
C LEU A 647 -18.62 -22.07 -5.94
N GLU A 648 -19.84 -22.34 -5.53
CA GLU A 648 -20.30 -23.68 -5.20
C GLU A 648 -21.78 -23.82 -5.51
N ASP A 649 -22.21 -25.02 -5.85
CA ASP A 649 -23.60 -25.34 -6.16
C ASP A 649 -24.20 -26.36 -5.18
N ILE A 650 -25.46 -26.73 -5.42
CA ILE A 650 -26.21 -27.71 -4.62
C ILE A 650 -25.52 -29.08 -4.50
N LYS A 651 -24.62 -29.45 -5.41
CA LYS A 651 -23.85 -30.71 -5.33
C LYS A 651 -22.65 -30.61 -4.40
N ARG A 652 -22.46 -29.45 -3.73
CA ARG A 652 -21.32 -29.11 -2.87
C ARG A 652 -19.98 -29.19 -3.60
N VAL A 653 -20.00 -28.98 -4.92
CA VAL A 653 -18.81 -28.93 -5.75
C VAL A 653 -18.30 -27.48 -5.77
N ALA A 654 -17.19 -27.24 -5.07
CA ALA A 654 -16.57 -25.91 -5.02
C ALA A 654 -15.58 -25.68 -6.19
N LEU A 655 -15.79 -24.60 -6.93
CA LEU A 655 -14.86 -24.05 -7.91
C LEU A 655 -13.97 -22.98 -7.24
N SER A 656 -12.66 -23.08 -7.48
CA SER A 656 -11.74 -21.99 -7.20
C SER A 656 -11.72 -20.98 -8.35
N TYR A 657 -11.13 -19.80 -8.13
CA TYR A 657 -10.91 -18.84 -9.20
C TYR A 657 -10.18 -19.46 -10.41
N ASP A 658 -9.14 -20.27 -10.17
CA ASP A 658 -8.43 -20.98 -11.24
C ASP A 658 -9.37 -21.88 -12.04
N LYS A 659 -10.19 -22.69 -11.36
CA LYS A 659 -11.13 -23.59 -12.02
C LYS A 659 -12.22 -22.84 -12.78
N LEU A 660 -12.75 -21.76 -12.21
CA LEU A 660 -13.78 -20.93 -12.86
C LEU A 660 -13.23 -20.24 -14.11
N LEU A 661 -12.04 -19.63 -14.05
CA LEU A 661 -11.43 -19.01 -15.23
C LEU A 661 -11.05 -20.04 -16.30
N VAL A 662 -10.56 -21.22 -15.91
CA VAL A 662 -10.28 -22.31 -16.86
C VAL A 662 -11.55 -22.79 -17.53
N ALA A 663 -12.63 -23.01 -16.76
CA ALA A 663 -13.93 -23.39 -17.31
C ALA A 663 -14.45 -22.31 -18.28
N ALA A 664 -14.42 -21.04 -17.88
CA ALA A 664 -14.82 -19.92 -18.74
C ALA A 664 -13.98 -19.85 -20.03
N GLY A 665 -12.66 -19.98 -19.94
CA GLY A 665 -11.77 -19.92 -21.11
C GLY A 665 -11.98 -21.09 -22.09
N LEU A 666 -12.15 -22.31 -21.58
CA LEU A 666 -12.34 -23.50 -22.42
C LEU A 666 -13.72 -23.56 -23.05
N LEU A 667 -14.78 -23.27 -22.28
CA LEU A 667 -16.14 -23.15 -22.81
C LEU A 667 -16.22 -22.01 -23.82
N GLY A 668 -15.61 -20.87 -23.52
CA GLY A 668 -15.58 -19.71 -24.40
C GLY A 668 -14.95 -20.04 -25.76
N LYS A 669 -13.81 -20.74 -25.77
CA LYS A 669 -13.15 -21.18 -27.01
C LYS A 669 -14.06 -22.04 -27.92
N ARG A 670 -14.93 -22.87 -27.35
CA ARG A 670 -15.87 -23.69 -28.13
C ARG A 670 -17.08 -22.89 -28.59
N LEU A 671 -17.62 -22.02 -27.73
CA LEU A 671 -18.73 -21.11 -28.08
C LEU A 671 -18.32 -20.07 -29.13
N GLU A 672 -17.04 -19.69 -29.19
CA GLU A 672 -16.48 -18.76 -30.17
C GLU A 672 -16.57 -19.30 -31.61
N GLN A 673 -16.59 -20.62 -31.82
CA GLN A 673 -16.68 -21.23 -33.15
C GLN A 673 -18.06 -21.09 -33.79
N GLY A 674 -19.11 -20.81 -33.00
CA GLY A 674 -20.49 -20.73 -33.45
C GLY A 674 -21.17 -19.39 -33.19
N SER A 675 -20.41 -18.35 -32.84
CA SER A 675 -20.95 -17.01 -32.54
C SER A 675 -20.04 -15.90 -33.06
N ALA A 676 -20.60 -14.73 -33.35
CA ALA A 676 -19.86 -13.52 -33.72
C ALA A 676 -19.47 -12.68 -32.48
N VAL A 677 -18.43 -11.85 -32.62
CA VAL A 677 -18.05 -10.89 -31.57
C VAL A 677 -19.18 -9.90 -31.35
N GLY A 678 -19.53 -9.63 -30.09
CA GLY A 678 -20.67 -8.77 -29.74
C GLY A 678 -22.05 -9.42 -29.91
N GLU A 679 -22.12 -10.68 -30.36
CA GLU A 679 -23.39 -11.40 -30.48
C GLU A 679 -24.05 -11.60 -29.11
N VAL A 680 -25.37 -11.41 -29.07
CA VAL A 680 -26.21 -11.74 -27.93
C VAL A 680 -26.50 -13.23 -27.91
N VAL A 681 -26.08 -13.90 -26.84
CA VAL A 681 -26.27 -15.34 -26.64
C VAL A 681 -27.21 -15.56 -25.46
N GLY A 682 -28.32 -16.23 -25.69
CA GLY A 682 -29.28 -16.57 -24.63
C GLY A 682 -28.67 -17.58 -23.66
N LEU A 683 -28.81 -17.35 -22.36
CA LEU A 683 -28.39 -18.26 -21.30
C LEU A 683 -29.61 -18.70 -20.50
N LEU A 684 -30.01 -19.96 -20.69
CA LEU A 684 -31.19 -20.57 -20.06
C LEU A 684 -30.72 -21.60 -19.04
N MET A 685 -30.43 -21.16 -17.81
CA MET A 685 -29.80 -21.98 -16.77
C MET A 685 -30.32 -21.60 -15.36
N PRO A 686 -30.38 -22.56 -14.41
CA PRO A 686 -30.70 -22.28 -13.02
C PRO A 686 -29.45 -21.82 -12.25
N ASN A 687 -29.59 -21.53 -10.96
CA ASN A 687 -28.46 -21.20 -10.08
C ASN A 687 -27.56 -22.42 -9.82
N VAL A 688 -26.60 -22.64 -10.70
CA VAL A 688 -25.58 -23.69 -10.60
C VAL A 688 -24.23 -23.19 -11.12
N ASN A 689 -23.15 -23.88 -10.76
CA ASN A 689 -21.79 -23.57 -11.22
C ASN A 689 -21.68 -23.39 -12.75
N GLY A 690 -22.39 -24.25 -13.50
CA GLY A 690 -22.42 -24.22 -14.97
C GLY A 690 -22.96 -22.91 -15.54
N ALA A 691 -23.92 -22.27 -14.86
CA ALA A 691 -24.47 -20.98 -15.29
C ALA A 691 -23.41 -19.89 -15.26
N MET A 692 -22.63 -19.79 -14.17
CA MET A 692 -21.56 -18.80 -14.08
C MET A 692 -20.34 -19.13 -14.94
N ALA A 693 -20.03 -20.41 -15.12
CA ALA A 693 -18.97 -20.81 -16.04
C ALA A 693 -19.33 -20.39 -17.48
N ALA A 694 -20.58 -20.60 -17.91
CA ALA A 694 -21.08 -20.16 -19.22
C ALA A 694 -21.19 -18.63 -19.34
N PHE A 695 -21.70 -17.95 -18.30
CA PHE A 695 -21.75 -16.49 -18.24
C PHE A 695 -20.37 -15.89 -18.48
N PHE A 696 -19.37 -16.27 -17.66
CA PHE A 696 -18.02 -15.75 -17.82
C PHE A 696 -17.30 -16.29 -19.06
N ALA A 697 -17.71 -17.43 -19.62
CA ALA A 697 -17.21 -17.90 -20.91
C ALA A 697 -17.56 -16.91 -22.02
N LEU A 698 -18.82 -16.47 -22.09
CA LEU A 698 -19.29 -15.46 -23.05
C LEU A 698 -18.57 -14.13 -22.83
N GLN A 699 -18.41 -13.70 -21.56
CA GLN A 699 -17.62 -12.49 -21.23
C GLN A 699 -16.16 -12.60 -21.72
N ALA A 700 -15.52 -13.75 -21.53
CA ALA A 700 -14.12 -13.96 -21.89
C ALA A 700 -13.86 -13.73 -23.38
N ILE A 701 -14.81 -14.11 -24.22
CA ILE A 701 -14.76 -14.00 -25.67
C ILE A 701 -15.48 -12.76 -26.24
N GLY A 702 -16.04 -11.90 -25.40
CA GLY A 702 -16.72 -10.67 -25.84
C GLY A 702 -18.09 -10.90 -26.49
N ARG A 703 -18.87 -11.86 -25.99
CA ARG A 703 -20.29 -12.09 -26.33
C ARG A 703 -21.16 -11.62 -25.16
N VAL A 704 -22.39 -11.22 -25.46
CA VAL A 704 -23.30 -10.64 -24.47
C VAL A 704 -24.30 -11.70 -24.00
N PRO A 705 -24.22 -12.20 -22.75
CA PRO A 705 -25.25 -13.09 -22.22
C PRO A 705 -26.59 -12.37 -22.06
N ALA A 706 -27.64 -12.92 -22.67
CA ALA A 706 -29.03 -12.57 -22.37
C ALA A 706 -29.59 -13.62 -21.40
N MET A 707 -29.84 -13.23 -20.14
CA MET A 707 -30.31 -14.18 -19.13
C MET A 707 -31.80 -14.44 -19.32
N LEU A 708 -32.14 -15.66 -19.72
CA LEU A 708 -33.50 -16.04 -20.07
C LEU A 708 -34.27 -16.54 -18.84
N ASN A 709 -35.44 -15.94 -18.59
CA ASN A 709 -36.32 -16.35 -17.50
C ASN A 709 -37.09 -17.62 -17.89
N PHE A 710 -36.78 -18.76 -17.28
CA PHE A 710 -37.45 -20.02 -17.56
C PHE A 710 -38.85 -20.16 -16.94
N THR A 711 -39.34 -19.17 -16.18
CA THR A 711 -40.67 -19.24 -15.53
C THR A 711 -41.80 -18.58 -16.35
N VAL A 712 -41.48 -17.83 -17.41
CA VAL A 712 -42.47 -17.01 -18.16
C VAL A 712 -43.18 -17.74 -19.30
N GLY A 713 -42.94 -19.04 -19.49
CA GLY A 713 -43.55 -19.85 -20.55
C GLY A 713 -42.99 -19.58 -21.96
N ALA A 714 -43.40 -20.41 -22.94
CA ALA A 714 -42.81 -20.41 -24.29
C ALA A 714 -43.03 -19.11 -25.07
N ALA A 715 -44.22 -18.51 -25.00
CA ALA A 715 -44.55 -17.29 -25.76
C ALA A 715 -43.68 -16.09 -25.34
N ALA A 716 -43.57 -15.85 -24.03
CA ALA A 716 -42.71 -14.78 -23.51
C ALA A 716 -41.22 -15.07 -23.76
N MET A 717 -40.80 -16.34 -23.72
CA MET A 717 -39.43 -16.75 -24.05
C MET A 717 -39.07 -16.43 -25.51
N ARG A 718 -39.95 -16.78 -26.46
CA ARG A 718 -39.80 -16.46 -27.88
C ARG A 718 -39.73 -14.95 -28.10
N SER A 719 -40.63 -14.20 -27.46
CA SER A 719 -40.62 -12.73 -27.51
C SER A 719 -39.33 -12.13 -26.96
N ALA A 720 -38.79 -12.65 -25.86
CA ALA A 720 -37.52 -12.22 -25.30
C ALA A 720 -36.35 -12.49 -26.27
N CYS A 721 -36.30 -13.69 -26.86
CA CYS A 721 -35.28 -14.04 -27.85
C CYS A 721 -35.36 -13.15 -29.09
N ALA A 722 -36.56 -12.91 -29.61
CA ALA A 722 -36.78 -12.00 -30.73
C ALA A 722 -36.35 -10.56 -30.40
N THR A 723 -36.76 -10.04 -29.24
CA THR A 723 -36.46 -8.66 -28.79
C THR A 723 -34.96 -8.40 -28.70
N ALA A 724 -34.19 -9.38 -28.23
CA ALA A 724 -32.73 -9.27 -28.12
C ALA A 724 -31.97 -9.89 -29.31
N ALA A 725 -32.68 -10.26 -30.39
CA ALA A 725 -32.14 -10.92 -31.58
C ALA A 725 -31.22 -12.13 -31.27
N VAL A 726 -31.63 -12.95 -30.30
CA VAL A 726 -30.90 -14.15 -29.87
C VAL A 726 -30.97 -15.21 -30.97
N ARG A 727 -29.81 -15.63 -31.47
CA ARG A 727 -29.68 -16.73 -32.46
C ARG A 727 -29.20 -18.04 -31.84
N THR A 728 -28.52 -17.95 -30.70
CA THR A 728 -27.95 -19.10 -30.01
C THR A 728 -28.41 -19.08 -28.56
N VAL A 729 -28.91 -20.21 -28.06
CA VAL A 729 -29.24 -20.41 -26.64
C VAL A 729 -28.34 -21.49 -26.07
N VAL A 730 -27.68 -21.19 -24.95
CA VAL A 730 -26.87 -22.13 -24.18
C VAL A 730 -27.67 -22.61 -22.98
N THR A 731 -27.79 -23.93 -22.82
CA THR A 731 -28.49 -24.58 -21.71
C THR A 731 -27.83 -25.91 -21.31
N ALA A 732 -28.46 -26.67 -20.42
CA ALA A 732 -28.02 -27.99 -19.99
C ALA A 732 -29.16 -29.01 -20.11
N ARG A 733 -28.88 -30.20 -20.65
CA ARG A 733 -29.89 -31.26 -20.85
C ARG A 733 -30.54 -31.67 -19.53
N ALA A 734 -29.73 -31.79 -18.48
CA ALA A 734 -30.22 -32.12 -17.15
C ALA A 734 -31.19 -31.06 -16.61
N PHE A 735 -30.98 -29.79 -16.94
CA PHE A 735 -31.87 -28.71 -16.52
C PHE A 735 -33.17 -28.70 -17.32
N VAL A 736 -33.09 -28.85 -18.65
CA VAL A 736 -34.29 -28.92 -19.51
C VAL A 736 -35.25 -30.02 -19.03
N ALA A 737 -34.71 -31.22 -18.75
CA ALA A 737 -35.50 -32.33 -18.22
C ALA A 737 -36.06 -32.05 -16.81
N GLN A 738 -35.24 -31.50 -15.90
CA GLN A 738 -35.67 -31.24 -14.52
C GLN A 738 -36.75 -30.14 -14.43
N ALA A 739 -36.64 -29.11 -15.28
CA ALA A 739 -37.56 -27.99 -15.32
C ALA A 739 -38.72 -28.16 -16.32
N LYS A 740 -38.79 -29.31 -17.03
CA LYS A 740 -39.82 -29.63 -18.02
C LYS A 740 -39.91 -28.59 -19.14
N LEU A 741 -38.78 -28.22 -19.72
CA LEU A 741 -38.66 -27.15 -20.71
C LEU A 741 -38.61 -27.66 -22.16
N GLU A 742 -38.92 -28.93 -22.42
CA GLU A 742 -38.83 -29.55 -23.74
C GLU A 742 -39.67 -28.81 -24.78
N GLU A 743 -40.90 -28.42 -24.43
CA GLU A 743 -41.79 -27.66 -25.31
C GLU A 743 -41.23 -26.26 -25.61
N VAL A 744 -40.60 -25.61 -24.62
CA VAL A 744 -39.98 -24.30 -24.79
C VAL A 744 -38.77 -24.41 -25.73
N ILE A 745 -37.94 -25.44 -25.58
CA ILE A 745 -36.80 -25.70 -26.44
C ILE A 745 -37.25 -25.97 -27.88
N ALA A 746 -38.24 -26.84 -28.08
CA ALA A 746 -38.78 -27.13 -29.40
C ALA A 746 -39.34 -25.87 -30.08
N ALA A 747 -40.03 -25.00 -29.33
CA ALA A 747 -40.55 -23.75 -29.85
C ALA A 747 -39.44 -22.76 -30.27
N LEU A 748 -38.32 -22.71 -29.54
CA LEU A 748 -37.16 -21.89 -29.92
C LEU A 748 -36.45 -22.43 -31.16
N GLU A 749 -36.31 -23.75 -31.28
CA GLU A 749 -35.70 -24.38 -32.46
C GLU A 749 -36.56 -24.17 -33.73
N GLN A 750 -37.89 -24.18 -33.59
CA GLN A 750 -38.83 -23.84 -34.69
C GLN A 750 -38.65 -22.39 -35.17
N ASP A 751 -38.28 -21.47 -34.28
CA ASP A 751 -37.96 -20.07 -34.62
C ASP A 751 -36.55 -19.89 -35.21
N GLY A 752 -35.81 -20.99 -35.41
CA GLY A 752 -34.44 -20.96 -35.96
C GLY A 752 -33.36 -20.64 -34.92
N VAL A 753 -33.66 -20.70 -33.62
CA VAL A 753 -32.68 -20.50 -32.55
C VAL A 753 -31.87 -21.78 -32.34
N ALA A 754 -30.55 -21.70 -32.45
CA ALA A 754 -29.66 -22.83 -32.23
C ALA A 754 -29.46 -23.11 -30.74
N VAL A 755 -29.94 -24.26 -30.24
CA VAL A 755 -29.76 -24.66 -28.85
C VAL A 755 -28.47 -25.47 -28.68
N ARG A 756 -27.61 -25.04 -27.76
CA ARG A 756 -26.30 -25.65 -27.46
C ARG A 756 -26.27 -26.14 -26.02
N TYR A 757 -25.95 -27.41 -25.83
CA TYR A 757 -25.91 -28.03 -24.51
C TYR A 757 -24.49 -28.02 -23.93
N LEU A 758 -24.35 -27.60 -22.66
CA LEU A 758 -23.07 -27.54 -21.97
C LEU A 758 -22.42 -28.92 -21.80
N GLU A 759 -23.21 -29.98 -21.66
CA GLU A 759 -22.72 -31.36 -21.59
C GLU A 759 -22.01 -31.78 -22.89
N ASP A 760 -22.61 -31.45 -24.04
CA ASP A 760 -22.07 -31.77 -25.37
C ASP A 760 -20.76 -30.99 -25.61
N ILE A 761 -20.75 -29.69 -25.26
CA ILE A 761 -19.53 -28.87 -25.33
C ILE A 761 -18.46 -29.42 -24.38
N GLY A 762 -18.85 -29.77 -23.16
CA GLY A 762 -17.96 -30.30 -22.13
C GLY A 762 -17.28 -31.62 -22.53
N ALA A 763 -18.03 -32.51 -23.20
CA ALA A 763 -17.53 -33.80 -23.69
C ALA A 763 -16.40 -33.64 -24.72
N THR A 764 -16.41 -32.55 -25.48
CA THR A 764 -15.37 -32.26 -26.48
C THR A 764 -14.07 -31.71 -25.87
N ILE A 765 -14.01 -31.43 -24.56
CA ILE A 765 -12.84 -30.85 -23.87
C ILE A 765 -12.03 -31.94 -23.17
N GLY A 766 -10.86 -32.28 -23.74
CA GLY A 766 -9.97 -33.31 -23.21
C GLY A 766 -9.25 -32.95 -21.91
N ALA A 767 -8.81 -33.97 -21.15
CA ALA A 767 -8.11 -33.79 -19.88
C ALA A 767 -6.77 -33.03 -20.03
N GLY A 768 -6.01 -33.30 -21.10
CA GLY A 768 -4.77 -32.59 -21.40
C GLY A 768 -5.01 -31.09 -21.65
N GLU A 769 -6.09 -30.72 -22.35
CA GLU A 769 -6.45 -29.32 -22.59
C GLU A 769 -6.79 -28.59 -21.27
N LYS A 770 -7.49 -29.27 -20.35
CA LYS A 770 -7.79 -28.76 -19.00
C LYS A 770 -6.51 -28.49 -18.19
N LEU A 771 -5.56 -29.42 -18.21
CA LEU A 771 -4.28 -29.27 -17.51
C LEU A 771 -3.45 -28.12 -18.10
N TRP A 772 -3.35 -28.03 -19.43
CA TRP A 772 -2.66 -26.93 -20.11
C TRP A 772 -3.29 -25.57 -19.84
N ALA A 773 -4.62 -25.49 -19.82
CA ALA A 773 -5.35 -24.27 -19.48
C ALA A 773 -5.10 -23.85 -18.02
N LEU A 774 -5.04 -24.81 -17.09
CA LEU A 774 -4.72 -24.54 -15.69
C LEU A 774 -3.30 -23.97 -15.51
N LEU A 775 -2.30 -24.55 -16.18
CA LEU A 775 -0.92 -24.05 -16.17
C LEU A 775 -0.79 -22.64 -16.78
N ARG A 776 -1.70 -22.28 -17.70
CA ARG A 776 -1.69 -20.99 -18.41
C ARG A 776 -2.79 -20.03 -17.96
N VAL A 777 -3.49 -20.30 -16.85
CA VAL A 777 -4.65 -19.51 -16.39
C VAL A 777 -4.32 -18.02 -16.22
N GLY A 778 -3.09 -17.68 -15.78
CA GLY A 778 -2.63 -16.29 -15.66
C GLY A 778 -2.50 -15.55 -16.99
N ARG A 779 -2.48 -16.25 -18.13
CA ARG A 779 -2.47 -15.67 -19.49
C ARG A 779 -3.88 -15.37 -20.02
N LEU A 780 -4.94 -15.93 -19.43
CA LEU A 780 -6.32 -15.68 -19.88
C LEU A 780 -6.71 -14.20 -19.76
N ALA A 781 -6.31 -13.54 -18.67
CA ALA A 781 -6.51 -12.10 -18.49
C ALA A 781 -5.86 -11.28 -19.62
N ARG A 782 -4.63 -11.64 -20.01
CA ARG A 782 -3.92 -10.98 -21.13
C ARG A 782 -4.58 -11.27 -22.47
N ALA A 783 -5.06 -12.50 -22.69
CA ALA A 783 -5.78 -12.87 -23.92
C ALA A 783 -7.11 -12.12 -24.04
N HIS A 784 -7.82 -11.92 -22.93
CA HIS A 784 -9.02 -11.10 -22.88
C HIS A 784 -8.70 -9.62 -23.13
N ALA A 785 -7.69 -9.06 -22.47
CA ALA A 785 -7.29 -7.65 -22.64
C ALA A 785 -6.94 -7.28 -24.10
N ARG A 786 -6.41 -8.23 -24.88
CA ARG A 786 -6.14 -8.02 -26.33
C ARG A 786 -7.40 -7.77 -27.17
N ARG A 787 -8.59 -8.13 -26.68
CA ARG A 787 -9.86 -7.89 -27.37
C ARG A 787 -10.32 -6.44 -27.28
N ARG A 788 -9.76 -5.64 -26.36
CA ARG A 788 -10.06 -4.20 -26.18
C ARG A 788 -11.57 -3.91 -26.09
N ILE A 789 -12.29 -4.72 -25.31
CA ILE A 789 -13.71 -4.51 -25.04
C ILE A 789 -13.84 -3.30 -24.12
N ASP A 790 -14.71 -2.37 -24.49
CA ASP A 790 -14.98 -1.16 -23.74
C ASP A 790 -15.77 -1.46 -22.45
N ALA A 791 -15.53 -0.69 -21.39
CA ALA A 791 -16.25 -0.85 -20.12
C ALA A 791 -17.74 -0.47 -20.24
N ASP A 792 -18.08 0.44 -21.16
CA ASP A 792 -19.45 0.87 -21.45
C ASP A 792 -20.15 -0.05 -22.47
N ALA A 793 -19.47 -1.08 -23.00
CA ALA A 793 -20.09 -2.11 -23.82
C ALA A 793 -21.08 -2.97 -23.02
N ALA A 794 -22.10 -3.50 -23.70
CA ALA A 794 -23.11 -4.37 -23.11
C ALA A 794 -22.48 -5.63 -22.48
N ALA A 795 -22.73 -5.83 -21.19
CA ALA A 795 -22.23 -6.98 -20.44
C ALA A 795 -23.31 -8.03 -20.22
N VAL A 796 -24.57 -7.63 -20.03
CA VAL A 796 -25.68 -8.57 -19.85
C VAL A 796 -26.99 -7.93 -20.28
N ILE A 797 -27.91 -8.75 -20.77
CA ILE A 797 -29.29 -8.35 -21.02
C ILE A 797 -30.19 -9.13 -20.05
N LEU A 798 -31.02 -8.39 -19.32
CA LEU A 798 -32.01 -8.94 -18.39
C LEU A 798 -33.40 -8.54 -18.87
N PHE A 799 -34.40 -9.41 -18.73
CA PHE A 799 -35.75 -9.10 -19.21
C PHE A 799 -36.67 -8.66 -18.08
N THR A 800 -37.43 -7.59 -18.30
CA THR A 800 -38.45 -7.09 -17.37
C THR A 800 -39.83 -7.12 -18.04
N SER A 801 -40.90 -7.35 -17.26
CA SER A 801 -42.27 -7.31 -17.77
C SER A 801 -42.64 -5.86 -18.13
N GLY A 802 -42.87 -5.60 -19.42
CA GLY A 802 -43.30 -4.29 -19.89
C GLY A 802 -44.71 -3.93 -19.44
N SER A 803 -45.05 -2.63 -19.46
CA SER A 803 -46.43 -2.16 -19.25
C SER A 803 -47.45 -2.77 -20.22
N GLU A 804 -46.98 -3.16 -21.41
CA GLU A 804 -47.75 -3.78 -22.51
C GLU A 804 -47.77 -5.32 -22.46
N GLY A 805 -47.20 -5.95 -21.41
CA GLY A 805 -47.21 -7.42 -21.25
C GLY A 805 -46.06 -8.16 -21.95
N LEU A 806 -45.44 -7.61 -22.99
CA LEU A 806 -44.26 -8.20 -23.64
C LEU A 806 -42.95 -7.83 -22.90
N PRO A 807 -41.97 -8.76 -22.79
CA PRO A 807 -40.71 -8.49 -22.08
C PRO A 807 -39.84 -7.44 -22.78
N LYS A 808 -39.30 -6.49 -22.01
CA LYS A 808 -38.29 -5.52 -22.47
C LYS A 808 -36.90 -6.00 -22.06
N GLY A 809 -35.92 -5.88 -22.96
CA GLY A 809 -34.53 -6.20 -22.65
C GLY A 809 -33.81 -5.01 -22.02
N VAL A 810 -33.44 -5.09 -20.75
CA VAL A 810 -32.59 -4.11 -20.06
C VAL A 810 -31.13 -4.43 -20.36
N VAL A 811 -30.45 -3.53 -21.07
CA VAL A 811 -29.04 -3.68 -21.43
C VAL A 811 -28.16 -3.02 -20.38
N LEU A 812 -27.38 -3.82 -19.65
CA LEU A 812 -26.44 -3.34 -18.64
C LEU A 812 -25.01 -3.45 -19.15
N SER A 813 -24.23 -2.38 -19.05
CA SER A 813 -22.81 -2.39 -19.39
C SER A 813 -21.95 -3.03 -18.29
N HIS A 814 -20.68 -3.31 -18.59
CA HIS A 814 -19.75 -3.80 -17.57
C HIS A 814 -19.59 -2.76 -16.45
N ARG A 815 -19.43 -1.49 -16.83
CA ARG A 815 -19.33 -0.36 -15.92
C ARG A 815 -20.56 -0.23 -15.04
N ASN A 816 -21.78 -0.44 -15.55
CA ASN A 816 -23.00 -0.35 -14.74
C ASN A 816 -22.98 -1.33 -13.56
N LEU A 817 -22.65 -2.60 -13.85
CA LEU A 817 -22.60 -3.66 -12.84
C LEU A 817 -21.46 -3.44 -11.85
N LEU A 818 -20.26 -3.10 -12.34
CA LEU A 818 -19.10 -2.84 -11.49
C LEU A 818 -19.29 -1.60 -10.61
N ALA A 819 -19.93 -0.56 -11.14
CA ALA A 819 -20.30 0.62 -10.36
C ALA A 819 -21.25 0.25 -9.22
N ASN A 820 -22.30 -0.55 -9.47
CA ASN A 820 -23.22 -0.93 -8.40
C ASN A 820 -22.57 -1.82 -7.33
N CYS A 821 -21.69 -2.75 -7.74
CA CYS A 821 -20.85 -3.51 -6.81
C CYS A 821 -19.96 -2.58 -5.96
N ALA A 822 -19.28 -1.61 -6.56
CA ALA A 822 -18.42 -0.66 -5.86
C ALA A 822 -19.20 0.28 -4.92
N GLN A 823 -20.39 0.73 -5.34
CA GLN A 823 -21.28 1.54 -4.52
C GLN A 823 -21.69 0.82 -3.23
N LEU A 824 -22.02 -0.48 -3.34
CA LEU A 824 -22.38 -1.32 -2.20
C LEU A 824 -21.17 -1.58 -1.28
N SER A 825 -20.01 -1.95 -1.84
CA SER A 825 -18.77 -2.16 -1.08
C SER A 825 -18.25 -0.88 -0.40
N ALA A 826 -18.64 0.31 -0.87
CA ALA A 826 -18.33 1.58 -0.23
C ALA A 826 -19.20 1.89 1.01
N ARG A 827 -20.27 1.13 1.24
CA ARG A 827 -21.25 1.35 2.33
C ARG A 827 -21.35 0.17 3.30
N ILE A 828 -20.99 -1.03 2.87
CA ILE A 828 -21.13 -2.28 3.63
C ILE A 828 -19.79 -3.02 3.64
N ASP A 829 -19.42 -3.59 4.79
CA ASP A 829 -18.13 -4.23 5.06
C ASP A 829 -18.06 -5.69 4.59
N PHE A 830 -18.24 -5.89 3.29
CA PHE A 830 -18.05 -7.21 2.68
C PHE A 830 -16.57 -7.63 2.71
N ASN A 831 -16.30 -8.87 3.13
CA ASN A 831 -14.93 -9.39 3.12
C ASN A 831 -14.88 -10.88 2.79
N SER A 832 -13.70 -11.39 2.46
CA SER A 832 -13.46 -12.77 2.02
C SER A 832 -13.68 -13.85 3.08
N ALA A 833 -13.93 -13.49 4.34
CA ALA A 833 -14.38 -14.45 5.36
C ALA A 833 -15.90 -14.68 5.31
N ASP A 834 -16.64 -13.88 4.55
CA ASP A 834 -18.08 -14.04 4.38
C ASP A 834 -18.42 -15.20 3.43
N VAL A 835 -19.63 -15.73 3.59
CA VAL A 835 -20.22 -16.74 2.71
C VAL A 835 -21.63 -16.27 2.34
N VAL A 836 -21.86 -16.06 1.04
CA VAL A 836 -23.17 -15.69 0.51
C VAL A 836 -23.94 -16.95 0.14
N LEU A 837 -25.13 -17.13 0.70
CA LEU A 837 -26.11 -18.09 0.18
C LEU A 837 -27.01 -17.36 -0.82
N ASN A 838 -26.89 -17.73 -2.09
CA ASN A 838 -27.71 -17.17 -3.15
C ASN A 838 -28.74 -18.18 -3.67
N ALA A 839 -29.96 -18.08 -3.14
CA ALA A 839 -31.13 -18.78 -3.65
C ALA A 839 -31.95 -17.96 -4.66
N LEU A 840 -31.59 -16.69 -4.90
CA LEU A 840 -32.31 -15.81 -5.81
C LEU A 840 -31.89 -16.06 -7.26
N PRO A 841 -32.83 -16.15 -8.22
CA PRO A 841 -32.48 -16.53 -9.59
C PRO A 841 -31.50 -15.56 -10.25
N VAL A 842 -30.45 -16.09 -10.90
CA VAL A 842 -29.43 -15.29 -11.60
C VAL A 842 -29.91 -14.66 -12.92
N PHE A 843 -31.12 -14.98 -13.38
CA PHE A 843 -31.77 -14.24 -14.47
C PHE A 843 -32.47 -12.96 -13.98
N HIS A 844 -32.53 -12.72 -12.67
CA HIS A 844 -32.89 -11.42 -12.09
C HIS A 844 -31.64 -10.67 -11.63
N SER A 845 -31.65 -9.35 -11.81
CA SER A 845 -30.56 -8.44 -11.41
C SER A 845 -30.16 -8.58 -9.95
N PHE A 846 -31.11 -8.83 -9.04
CA PHE A 846 -30.83 -8.98 -7.61
C PHE A 846 -30.02 -10.25 -7.30
N GLY A 847 -30.39 -11.38 -7.90
CA GLY A 847 -29.65 -12.64 -7.77
C GLY A 847 -28.33 -12.64 -8.55
N LEU A 848 -28.29 -11.97 -9.70
CA LEU A 848 -27.07 -11.85 -10.51
C LEU A 848 -26.05 -10.90 -9.87
N THR A 849 -26.39 -9.63 -9.69
CA THR A 849 -25.41 -8.64 -9.23
C THR A 849 -25.14 -8.79 -7.73
N GLY A 850 -26.18 -8.68 -6.90
CA GLY A 850 -26.04 -8.73 -5.44
C GLY A 850 -25.66 -10.11 -4.93
N GLY A 851 -26.40 -11.13 -5.36
CA GLY A 851 -26.19 -12.51 -4.92
C GLY A 851 -24.97 -13.21 -5.51
N THR A 852 -24.40 -12.73 -6.63
CA THR A 852 -23.34 -13.46 -7.34
C THR A 852 -22.14 -12.61 -7.76
N LEU A 853 -22.32 -11.55 -8.55
CA LEU A 853 -21.19 -10.77 -9.08
C LEU A 853 -20.45 -10.01 -7.98
N LEU A 854 -21.16 -9.31 -7.10
CA LEU A 854 -20.57 -8.61 -5.96
C LEU A 854 -19.67 -9.54 -5.12
N PRO A 855 -20.15 -10.71 -4.64
CA PRO A 855 -19.30 -11.58 -3.86
C PRO A 855 -18.15 -12.20 -4.66
N LEU A 856 -18.37 -12.66 -5.89
CA LEU A 856 -17.32 -13.26 -6.72
C LEU A 856 -16.18 -12.28 -7.03
N LEU A 857 -16.48 -11.00 -7.21
CA LEU A 857 -15.49 -9.98 -7.52
C LEU A 857 -14.73 -9.47 -6.28
N ASN A 858 -15.24 -9.75 -5.07
CA ASN A 858 -14.63 -9.32 -3.79
C ASN A 858 -14.02 -10.49 -2.98
N GLY A 859 -13.83 -11.66 -3.59
CA GLY A 859 -13.18 -12.80 -2.91
C GLY A 859 -14.08 -13.58 -1.96
N ILE A 860 -15.40 -13.44 -2.07
CA ILE A 860 -16.39 -14.02 -1.17
C ILE A 860 -16.95 -15.29 -1.77
N ARG A 861 -17.09 -16.35 -0.95
CA ARG A 861 -17.65 -17.63 -1.41
C ARG A 861 -19.15 -17.48 -1.62
N VAL A 862 -19.63 -17.89 -2.79
CA VAL A 862 -21.05 -17.95 -3.14
C VAL A 862 -21.50 -19.41 -3.18
N VAL A 863 -22.52 -19.73 -2.41
CA VAL A 863 -23.22 -21.01 -2.42
C VAL A 863 -24.53 -20.81 -3.17
N MET A 864 -24.63 -21.39 -4.36
CA MET A 864 -25.78 -21.27 -5.24
C MET A 864 -26.82 -22.34 -4.94
N TYR A 865 -28.08 -21.91 -4.85
CA TYR A 865 -29.21 -22.82 -4.73
C TYR A 865 -30.26 -22.56 -5.82
N PRO A 866 -30.76 -23.59 -6.53
CA PRO A 866 -31.60 -23.44 -7.73
C PRO A 866 -32.94 -22.72 -7.55
N SER A 867 -33.54 -22.77 -6.35
CA SER A 867 -34.90 -22.27 -6.15
C SER A 867 -35.10 -21.62 -4.78
N PRO A 868 -35.56 -20.37 -4.70
CA PRO A 868 -35.87 -19.74 -3.43
C PRO A 868 -37.15 -20.30 -2.78
N LEU A 869 -37.96 -21.06 -3.53
CA LEU A 869 -39.26 -21.57 -3.08
C LEU A 869 -39.15 -22.78 -2.14
N HIS A 870 -37.96 -23.36 -2.00
CA HIS A 870 -37.74 -24.51 -1.12
C HIS A 870 -37.56 -24.07 0.34
N TYR A 871 -38.65 -23.61 0.96
CA TYR A 871 -38.64 -22.93 2.26
C TYR A 871 -38.06 -23.74 3.44
N ARG A 872 -38.03 -25.07 3.34
CA ARG A 872 -37.37 -25.95 4.34
C ARG A 872 -35.89 -26.17 4.09
N ILE A 873 -35.46 -26.18 2.82
CA ILE A 873 -34.10 -26.55 2.45
C ILE A 873 -33.16 -25.34 2.55
N VAL A 874 -33.63 -24.15 2.14
CA VAL A 874 -32.80 -22.94 2.17
C VAL A 874 -32.31 -22.60 3.59
N PRO A 875 -33.15 -22.64 4.66
CA PRO A 875 -32.65 -22.45 6.03
C PRO A 875 -31.62 -23.50 6.46
N ALA A 876 -31.90 -24.78 6.22
CA ALA A 876 -30.97 -25.86 6.55
C ALA A 876 -29.63 -25.73 5.79
N LEU A 877 -29.68 -25.25 4.55
CA LEU A 877 -28.47 -24.98 3.76
C LEU A 877 -27.73 -23.74 4.25
N ALA A 878 -28.42 -22.71 4.75
CA ALA A 878 -27.77 -21.56 5.38
C ALA A 878 -26.93 -22.00 6.58
N TYR A 879 -27.47 -22.91 7.38
CA TYR A 879 -26.76 -23.57 8.48
C TYR A 879 -25.56 -24.39 7.99
N ASP A 880 -25.78 -25.36 7.08
CA ASP A 880 -24.72 -26.24 6.56
C ASP A 880 -23.58 -25.48 5.85
N ALA A 881 -23.92 -24.38 5.17
CA ALA A 881 -22.95 -23.55 4.48
C ALA A 881 -22.20 -22.58 5.40
N ASN A 882 -22.63 -22.41 6.66
CA ASN A 882 -22.23 -21.29 7.52
C ASN A 882 -22.37 -19.96 6.80
N ALA A 883 -23.52 -19.76 6.14
CA ALA A 883 -23.79 -18.54 5.40
C ALA A 883 -23.76 -17.34 6.37
N THR A 884 -23.04 -16.29 5.98
CA THR A 884 -22.99 -15.02 6.73
C THR A 884 -23.85 -13.94 6.07
N ILE A 885 -24.20 -14.11 4.80
CA ILE A 885 -25.01 -13.16 4.04
C ILE A 885 -26.09 -13.91 3.25
N MET A 886 -27.32 -13.39 3.29
CA MET A 886 -28.42 -13.87 2.48
C MET A 886 -29.22 -12.72 1.87
N PHE A 887 -29.80 -12.97 0.70
CA PHE A 887 -30.66 -12.05 -0.03
C PHE A 887 -32.06 -12.67 -0.19
N GLY A 888 -33.12 -11.86 -0.10
CA GLY A 888 -34.49 -12.34 -0.24
C GLY A 888 -35.52 -11.25 -0.55
N THR A 889 -36.75 -11.66 -0.83
CA THR A 889 -37.93 -10.77 -0.82
C THR A 889 -38.69 -10.97 0.49
N ASP A 890 -39.67 -10.11 0.81
CA ASP A 890 -40.56 -10.34 1.96
C ASP A 890 -41.19 -11.74 1.91
N THR A 891 -41.73 -12.09 0.74
CA THR A 891 -42.35 -13.40 0.49
C THR A 891 -41.41 -14.55 0.84
N PHE A 892 -40.15 -14.51 0.38
CA PHE A 892 -39.20 -15.58 0.64
C PHE A 892 -38.74 -15.62 2.09
N LEU A 893 -38.40 -14.46 2.66
CA LEU A 893 -37.93 -14.37 4.04
C LEU A 893 -39.03 -14.77 5.04
N ALA A 894 -40.29 -14.44 4.78
CA ALA A 894 -41.42 -14.90 5.58
C ALA A 894 -41.62 -16.42 5.47
N GLY A 895 -41.49 -16.96 4.25
CA GLY A 895 -41.53 -18.41 4.00
C GLY A 895 -40.42 -19.16 4.77
N TYR A 896 -39.19 -18.66 4.72
CA TYR A 896 -38.06 -19.21 5.48
C TYR A 896 -38.29 -19.10 6.99
N ALA A 897 -38.70 -17.94 7.49
CA ALA A 897 -38.95 -17.74 8.92
C ALA A 897 -39.99 -18.71 9.48
N ARG A 898 -41.03 -19.03 8.70
CA ARG A 898 -42.08 -19.99 9.08
C ARG A 898 -41.53 -21.41 9.25
N MET A 899 -40.62 -21.84 8.37
CA MET A 899 -40.16 -23.23 8.31
C MET A 899 -38.84 -23.49 9.03
N ALA A 900 -38.01 -22.46 9.20
CA ALA A 900 -36.67 -22.57 9.79
C ALA A 900 -36.71 -22.90 11.29
N HIS A 901 -35.74 -23.69 11.74
CA HIS A 901 -35.40 -23.82 13.14
C HIS A 901 -34.76 -22.51 13.63
N THR A 902 -34.92 -22.15 14.91
CA THR A 902 -34.38 -20.90 15.51
C THR A 902 -32.87 -20.77 15.36
N TYR A 903 -32.16 -21.88 15.17
CA TYR A 903 -30.71 -21.93 15.06
C TYR A 903 -30.19 -21.99 13.60
N ASP A 904 -31.05 -22.13 12.59
CA ASP A 904 -30.62 -22.31 11.19
C ASP A 904 -29.80 -21.13 10.64
N PHE A 905 -30.00 -19.95 11.23
CA PHE A 905 -29.41 -18.68 10.78
C PHE A 905 -28.31 -18.15 11.72
N TYR A 906 -27.76 -18.98 12.61
CA TYR A 906 -26.84 -18.55 13.67
C TYR A 906 -25.58 -17.79 13.19
N ALA A 907 -25.09 -18.10 11.98
CA ALA A 907 -23.90 -17.47 11.39
C ALA A 907 -24.21 -16.21 10.56
N LEU A 908 -25.48 -15.95 10.24
CA LEU A 908 -25.86 -14.81 9.42
C LEU A 908 -25.52 -13.50 10.14
N ARG A 909 -24.87 -12.60 9.40
CA ARG A 909 -24.57 -11.23 9.81
C ARG A 909 -25.51 -10.25 9.11
N TYR A 910 -25.79 -10.49 7.82
CA TYR A 910 -26.61 -9.62 6.99
C TYR A 910 -27.70 -10.37 6.24
N VAL A 911 -28.92 -9.84 6.31
CA VAL A 911 -30.08 -10.30 5.55
C VAL A 911 -30.61 -9.12 4.78
N PHE A 912 -30.39 -9.11 3.46
CA PHE A 912 -30.86 -8.03 2.59
C PHE A 912 -32.20 -8.39 1.99
N ALA A 913 -33.16 -7.47 2.10
CA ALA A 913 -34.47 -7.60 1.47
C ALA A 913 -34.68 -6.55 0.39
N GLY A 914 -35.24 -6.96 -0.74
CA GLY A 914 -35.56 -6.06 -1.85
C GLY A 914 -36.68 -6.60 -2.72
N ALA A 915 -36.92 -5.92 -3.85
CA ALA A 915 -38.00 -6.18 -4.81
C ALA A 915 -39.44 -5.98 -4.29
N GLU A 916 -39.71 -6.20 -3.01
CA GLU A 916 -41.02 -6.02 -2.35
C GLU A 916 -40.90 -5.19 -1.07
N LYS A 917 -42.00 -4.58 -0.62
CA LYS A 917 -42.06 -3.95 0.69
C LYS A 917 -42.04 -5.04 1.77
N VAL A 918 -41.13 -4.94 2.72
CA VAL A 918 -41.07 -5.87 3.85
C VAL A 918 -42.18 -5.54 4.85
N LYS A 919 -42.92 -6.57 5.26
CA LYS A 919 -43.99 -6.46 6.26
C LYS A 919 -43.38 -6.32 7.65
N ASP A 920 -44.06 -5.58 8.53
CA ASP A 920 -43.63 -5.45 9.93
C ASP A 920 -43.58 -6.79 10.66
N GLU A 921 -44.49 -7.70 10.33
CA GLU A 921 -44.52 -9.06 10.88
C GLU A 921 -43.26 -9.85 10.50
N THR A 922 -42.80 -9.75 9.24
CA THR A 922 -41.56 -10.38 8.79
C THR A 922 -40.36 -9.79 9.53
N ARG A 923 -40.29 -8.45 9.66
CA ARG A 923 -39.23 -7.77 10.43
C ARG A 923 -39.17 -8.25 11.89
N ARG A 924 -40.32 -8.27 12.57
CA ARG A 924 -40.44 -8.71 13.97
C ARG A 924 -40.06 -10.17 14.12
N THR A 925 -40.61 -11.05 13.29
CA THR A 925 -40.29 -12.48 13.32
C THR A 925 -38.79 -12.73 13.18
N TRP A 926 -38.12 -12.05 12.23
CA TRP A 926 -36.67 -12.22 12.05
C TRP A 926 -35.85 -11.67 13.24
N ALA A 927 -36.26 -10.53 13.79
CA ALA A 927 -35.62 -9.95 14.96
C ALA A 927 -35.79 -10.81 16.21
N ASP A 928 -37.01 -11.28 16.48
CA ASP A 928 -37.36 -11.99 17.71
C ASP A 928 -36.93 -13.47 17.66
N LYS A 929 -37.12 -14.14 16.52
CA LYS A 929 -36.83 -15.58 16.38
C LYS A 929 -35.35 -15.87 16.14
N PHE A 930 -34.64 -14.98 15.43
CA PHE A 930 -33.25 -15.22 15.01
C PHE A 930 -32.25 -14.15 15.50
N GLY A 931 -32.71 -13.05 16.10
CA GLY A 931 -31.83 -11.94 16.51
C GLY A 931 -31.31 -11.10 15.33
N LEU A 932 -31.92 -11.20 14.15
CA LEU A 932 -31.41 -10.63 12.90
C LEU A 932 -32.30 -9.50 12.39
N ARG A 933 -31.67 -8.37 12.05
CA ARG A 933 -32.35 -7.26 11.38
C ARG A 933 -32.34 -7.47 9.87
N ILE A 934 -33.51 -7.29 9.25
CA ILE A 934 -33.62 -7.24 7.79
C ILE A 934 -33.19 -5.85 7.31
N LEU A 935 -32.21 -5.81 6.41
CA LEU A 935 -31.72 -4.61 5.76
C LEU A 935 -32.47 -4.40 4.44
N GLU A 936 -33.51 -3.58 4.47
CA GLU A 936 -34.32 -3.25 3.29
C GLU A 936 -33.53 -2.39 2.31
N GLY A 937 -33.59 -2.73 1.03
CA GLY A 937 -33.01 -1.98 -0.07
C GLY A 937 -34.02 -1.79 -1.20
N TYR A 938 -33.80 -0.73 -1.95
CA TYR A 938 -34.58 -0.36 -3.12
C TYR A 938 -33.72 -0.41 -4.37
N GLY A 939 -34.29 -0.94 -5.44
CA GLY A 939 -33.61 -1.09 -6.69
C GLY A 939 -34.55 -1.45 -7.84
N ALA A 940 -34.02 -1.29 -9.03
CA ALA A 940 -34.65 -1.63 -10.31
C ALA A 940 -33.59 -2.29 -11.20
N THR A 941 -33.98 -3.19 -12.09
CA THR A 941 -33.02 -3.87 -12.99
C THR A 941 -32.21 -2.86 -13.80
N GLU A 942 -32.85 -1.77 -14.18
CA GLU A 942 -32.35 -0.59 -14.88
C GLU A 942 -31.26 0.17 -14.12
N CYS A 943 -31.04 -0.14 -12.83
CA CYS A 943 -30.04 0.49 -11.94
C CYS A 943 -29.04 -0.53 -11.35
N ALA A 944 -28.98 -1.74 -11.93
CA ALA A 944 -27.99 -2.78 -11.72
C ALA A 944 -27.80 -3.48 -10.32
N PRO A 945 -28.78 -3.68 -9.41
CA PRO A 945 -30.09 -3.06 -9.30
C PRO A 945 -30.18 -1.96 -8.23
N VAL A 946 -29.24 -1.86 -7.30
CA VAL A 946 -29.50 -1.15 -6.02
C VAL A 946 -29.39 0.37 -6.20
N ILE A 947 -30.37 1.10 -5.68
CA ILE A 947 -30.44 2.57 -5.66
C ILE A 947 -30.24 3.10 -4.23
N ALA A 948 -30.92 2.49 -3.26
CA ALA A 948 -30.82 2.84 -1.84
C ALA A 948 -30.80 1.57 -0.98
N VAL A 949 -30.13 1.61 0.17
CA VAL A 949 -30.06 0.46 1.07
C VAL A 949 -29.89 0.87 2.53
N ASN A 950 -30.58 0.17 3.43
CA ASN A 950 -30.30 0.24 4.86
C ASN A 950 -28.99 -0.48 5.16
N THR A 951 -28.14 0.11 5.99
CA THR A 951 -26.89 -0.51 6.43
C THR A 951 -26.90 -0.71 7.94
N PRO A 952 -26.04 -1.57 8.50
CA PRO A 952 -25.94 -1.74 9.95
C PRO A 952 -25.72 -0.42 10.71
N MET A 953 -25.06 0.54 10.04
CA MET A 953 -24.68 1.83 10.59
C MET A 953 -25.71 2.93 10.32
N HIS A 954 -26.43 2.85 9.19
CA HIS A 954 -27.50 3.78 8.81
C HIS A 954 -28.78 2.98 8.53
N PHE A 955 -29.55 2.73 9.59
CA PHE A 955 -30.77 1.93 9.56
C PHE A 955 -31.96 2.75 10.05
N ARG A 956 -33.05 2.74 9.28
CA ARG A 956 -34.35 3.27 9.71
C ARG A 956 -35.46 2.33 9.23
N ALA A 957 -36.14 1.68 10.18
CA ALA A 957 -37.24 0.76 9.89
C ALA A 957 -38.35 1.48 9.11
N GLY A 958 -38.96 0.79 8.13
CA GLY A 958 -40.00 1.36 7.27
C GLY A 958 -39.47 2.25 6.14
N THR A 959 -38.16 2.39 6.01
CA THR A 959 -37.49 3.04 4.87
C THR A 959 -36.68 2.00 4.09
N VAL A 960 -36.29 2.33 2.86
CA VAL A 960 -35.36 1.51 2.05
C VAL A 960 -33.91 1.96 2.19
N GLY A 961 -33.62 2.73 3.24
CA GLY A 961 -32.29 3.24 3.55
C GLY A 961 -31.90 4.47 2.75
N ARG A 962 -30.60 4.71 2.66
CA ARG A 962 -30.02 5.91 2.04
C ARG A 962 -29.54 5.61 0.62
N LEU A 963 -29.57 6.63 -0.25
CA LEU A 963 -29.03 6.55 -1.60
C LEU A 963 -27.56 6.12 -1.61
N LEU A 964 -27.19 5.31 -2.61
CA LEU A 964 -25.81 4.91 -2.85
C LEU A 964 -24.96 6.08 -3.42
N PRO A 965 -23.63 6.08 -3.21
CA PRO A 965 -22.77 7.16 -3.69
C PRO A 965 -22.80 7.25 -5.23
N GLY A 966 -22.77 8.48 -5.76
CA GLY A 966 -22.77 8.72 -7.21
C GLY A 966 -24.15 8.60 -7.89
N ILE A 967 -25.23 8.48 -7.12
CA ILE A 967 -26.60 8.58 -7.64
C ILE A 967 -27.10 10.01 -7.46
N GLU A 968 -27.52 10.60 -8.56
CA GLU A 968 -28.27 11.86 -8.60
C GLU A 968 -29.78 11.56 -8.65
N THR A 969 -30.58 12.43 -8.04
CA THR A 969 -32.03 12.29 -7.99
C THR A 969 -32.72 13.54 -8.48
N ARG A 970 -33.83 13.37 -9.19
CA ARG A 970 -34.79 14.42 -9.56
C ARG A 970 -36.17 13.96 -9.12
N LEU A 971 -36.86 14.82 -8.38
CA LEU A 971 -38.18 14.55 -7.82
C LEU A 971 -39.22 15.41 -8.54
N GLU A 972 -40.21 14.77 -9.15
CA GLU A 972 -41.28 15.47 -9.87
C GLU A 972 -42.62 15.27 -9.13
N PRO A 973 -43.34 16.35 -8.75
CA PRO A 973 -44.66 16.23 -8.12
C PRO A 973 -45.63 15.45 -8.98
N VAL A 974 -46.48 14.63 -8.36
CA VAL A 974 -47.51 13.85 -9.07
C VAL A 974 -48.90 14.43 -8.75
N PRO A 975 -49.69 14.86 -9.75
CA PRO A 975 -51.03 15.38 -9.52
C PRO A 975 -51.92 14.40 -8.75
N GLY A 976 -52.57 14.88 -7.68
CA GLY A 976 -53.45 14.07 -6.82
C GLY A 976 -52.76 13.29 -5.69
N ILE A 977 -51.42 13.37 -5.58
CA ILE A 977 -50.67 12.78 -4.45
C ILE A 977 -50.08 13.92 -3.61
N ALA A 978 -50.59 14.09 -2.39
CA ALA A 978 -50.15 15.15 -1.48
C ALA A 978 -48.78 14.87 -0.84
N GLU A 979 -48.47 13.59 -0.58
CA GLU A 979 -47.19 13.18 0.04
C GLU A 979 -46.36 12.30 -0.91
N GLY A 980 -45.26 12.87 -1.41
CA GLY A 980 -44.27 12.16 -2.23
C GLY A 980 -44.19 12.68 -3.67
N ALA A 981 -43.07 12.36 -4.32
CA ALA A 981 -42.77 12.78 -5.68
C ALA A 981 -42.25 11.59 -6.49
N ARG A 982 -42.49 11.62 -7.80
CA ARG A 982 -41.97 10.64 -8.75
C ARG A 982 -40.45 10.72 -8.80
N LEU A 983 -39.79 9.58 -8.66
CA LEU A 983 -38.33 9.51 -8.61
C LEU A 983 -37.73 9.27 -10.00
N TYR A 984 -36.81 10.15 -10.37
CA TYR A 984 -35.90 9.97 -11.49
C TYR A 984 -34.48 9.84 -10.94
N VAL A 985 -33.72 8.90 -11.48
CA VAL A 985 -32.33 8.65 -11.05
C VAL A 985 -31.37 8.73 -12.23
N ARG A 986 -30.18 9.26 -11.97
CA ARG A 986 -29.05 9.25 -12.89
C ARG A 986 -27.80 8.82 -12.13
N GLY A 987 -26.97 7.99 -12.75
CA GLY A 987 -25.76 7.50 -12.12
C GLY A 987 -25.03 6.47 -12.97
N PRO A 988 -23.81 6.09 -12.58
CA PRO A 988 -22.99 5.15 -13.35
C PRO A 988 -23.56 3.73 -13.37
N ASN A 989 -24.48 3.39 -12.47
CA ASN A 989 -25.18 2.12 -12.41
C ASN A 989 -26.47 2.07 -13.25
N VAL A 990 -26.90 3.19 -13.84
CA VAL A 990 -28.08 3.24 -14.72
C VAL A 990 -27.75 2.57 -16.06
N MET A 991 -28.66 1.72 -16.54
CA MET A 991 -28.54 0.93 -17.76
C MET A 991 -28.11 1.74 -18.98
N ALA A 992 -27.51 1.05 -19.95
CA ALA A 992 -27.21 1.63 -21.25
C ALA A 992 -28.48 1.96 -22.05
N GLY A 993 -29.55 1.17 -21.87
CA GLY A 993 -30.84 1.39 -22.51
C GLY A 993 -31.69 0.13 -22.59
N TYR A 994 -32.84 0.25 -23.26
CA TYR A 994 -33.75 -0.86 -23.53
C TYR A 994 -33.61 -1.40 -24.95
N PHE A 995 -33.83 -2.70 -25.11
CA PHE A 995 -34.36 -3.31 -26.32
C PHE A 995 -35.86 -3.48 -26.17
N LEU A 996 -36.62 -2.88 -27.10
CA LEU A 996 -38.08 -2.95 -27.12
C LEU A 996 -38.56 -3.97 -28.16
N PRO A 997 -39.65 -4.71 -27.92
CA PRO A 997 -40.20 -5.66 -28.89
C PRO A 997 -40.51 -5.04 -30.25
N ALA A 998 -40.95 -3.77 -30.28
CA ALA A 998 -41.24 -3.03 -31.50
C ALA A 998 -40.00 -2.63 -32.30
N GLN A 999 -38.82 -2.61 -31.67
CA GLN A 999 -37.54 -2.29 -32.31
C GLN A 999 -36.46 -3.27 -31.80
N PRO A 1000 -36.51 -4.54 -32.26
CA PRO A 1000 -35.59 -5.58 -31.79
C PRO A 1000 -34.12 -5.18 -31.96
N ALA A 1001 -33.32 -5.45 -30.93
CA ALA A 1001 -31.88 -5.16 -30.86
C ALA A 1001 -31.47 -3.68 -31.07
N ALA A 1002 -32.41 -2.75 -31.16
CA ALA A 1002 -32.12 -1.31 -31.22
C ALA A 1002 -32.07 -0.73 -29.80
N LEU A 1003 -30.90 -0.25 -29.38
CA LEU A 1003 -30.70 0.29 -28.04
C LEU A 1003 -31.39 1.65 -27.89
N GLN A 1004 -32.30 1.75 -26.93
CA GLN A 1004 -32.97 3.00 -26.56
C GLN A 1004 -32.46 3.50 -25.20
N PRO A 1005 -31.50 4.43 -25.17
CA PRO A 1005 -30.96 4.97 -23.93
C PRO A 1005 -31.99 5.84 -23.19
N PRO A 1006 -31.85 6.01 -21.86
CA PRO A 1006 -32.67 6.97 -21.11
C PRO A 1006 -32.44 8.41 -21.58
N ALA A 1007 -33.51 9.20 -21.68
CA ALA A 1007 -33.44 10.62 -22.07
C ALA A 1007 -32.56 11.41 -21.08
N ASP A 1008 -31.55 12.12 -21.60
CA ASP A 1008 -30.55 12.87 -20.81
C ASP A 1008 -29.86 12.05 -19.70
N GLY A 1009 -29.85 10.72 -19.82
CA GLY A 1009 -29.33 9.78 -18.82
C GLY A 1009 -30.22 9.62 -17.58
N TRP A 1010 -31.40 10.22 -17.54
CA TRP A 1010 -32.35 10.08 -16.44
C TRP A 1010 -33.25 8.88 -16.65
N HIS A 1011 -33.22 7.94 -15.69
CA HIS A 1011 -34.13 6.83 -15.64
C HIS A 1011 -35.33 7.16 -14.72
N ASP A 1012 -36.52 7.09 -15.30
CA ASP A 1012 -37.80 7.16 -14.60
C ASP A 1012 -38.09 5.82 -13.92
N THR A 1013 -38.01 5.79 -12.58
CA THR A 1013 -38.22 4.54 -11.84
C THR A 1013 -39.70 4.13 -11.79
N GLY A 1014 -40.61 5.05 -12.11
CA GLY A 1014 -42.05 4.84 -11.98
C GLY A 1014 -42.56 4.73 -10.54
N ASP A 1015 -41.70 4.91 -9.53
CA ASP A 1015 -42.06 4.86 -8.11
C ASP A 1015 -42.17 6.27 -7.53
N ILE A 1016 -43.09 6.45 -6.57
CA ILE A 1016 -43.30 7.70 -5.82
C ILE A 1016 -42.62 7.54 -4.46
N VAL A 1017 -41.77 8.50 -4.10
CA VAL A 1017 -40.95 8.44 -2.89
C VAL A 1017 -40.97 9.75 -2.10
N THR A 1018 -40.61 9.67 -0.82
CA THR A 1018 -40.17 10.80 -0.01
C THR A 1018 -38.71 10.60 0.38
N ILE A 1019 -37.90 11.64 0.33
CA ILE A 1019 -36.51 11.64 0.82
C ILE A 1019 -36.43 12.63 1.97
N ASP A 1020 -36.04 12.17 3.16
CA ASP A 1020 -35.93 13.04 4.34
C ASP A 1020 -34.59 13.79 4.41
N ALA A 1021 -34.44 14.68 5.41
CA ALA A 1021 -33.24 15.51 5.60
C ALA A 1021 -31.96 14.67 5.88
N GLU A 1022 -32.10 13.45 6.40
CA GLU A 1022 -31.00 12.52 6.64
C GLU A 1022 -30.67 11.67 5.39
N GLY A 1023 -31.48 11.80 4.33
CA GLY A 1023 -31.34 11.12 3.05
C GLY A 1023 -31.92 9.71 3.04
N PHE A 1024 -32.79 9.34 3.99
CA PHE A 1024 -33.53 8.09 3.91
C PHE A 1024 -34.68 8.21 2.92
N VAL A 1025 -34.86 7.16 2.13
CA VAL A 1025 -35.88 7.07 1.10
C VAL A 1025 -37.03 6.20 1.61
N THR A 1026 -38.27 6.68 1.47
CA THR A 1026 -39.49 5.91 1.74
C THR A 1026 -40.30 5.79 0.47
N ILE A 1027 -40.64 4.56 0.07
CA ILE A 1027 -41.51 4.29 -1.08
C ILE A 1027 -42.96 4.50 -0.65
N ARG A 1028 -43.68 5.38 -1.35
CA ARG A 1028 -45.09 5.71 -1.10
C ARG A 1028 -46.05 4.98 -2.03
N GLY A 1029 -45.62 4.66 -3.25
CA GLY A 1029 -46.45 3.93 -4.22
C GLY A 1029 -45.81 3.87 -5.60
N ARG A 1030 -46.60 3.48 -6.61
CA ARG A 1030 -46.20 3.45 -8.03
C ARG A 1030 -47.08 4.35 -8.88
N ALA A 1031 -46.47 5.05 -9.84
CA ALA A 1031 -47.16 5.85 -10.84
C ALA A 1031 -47.80 4.98 -11.95
N LYS A 1032 -47.24 3.79 -12.24
CA LYS A 1032 -47.78 2.81 -13.21
C LYS A 1032 -48.37 1.59 -12.50
N ARG A 1033 -49.52 1.10 -12.97
CA ARG A 1033 -50.35 0.06 -12.33
C ARG A 1033 -49.81 -1.36 -12.57
N PHE A 1034 -49.08 -1.90 -11.60
CA PHE A 1034 -48.59 -3.28 -11.58
C PHE A 1034 -48.88 -3.94 -10.22
N ALA A 1035 -49.06 -5.26 -10.22
CA ALA A 1035 -49.10 -6.10 -9.02
C ALA A 1035 -47.75 -6.81 -8.80
N LYS A 1036 -47.40 -7.06 -7.54
CA LYS A 1036 -46.28 -7.91 -7.11
C LYS A 1036 -46.84 -9.17 -6.46
N ILE A 1037 -46.81 -10.27 -7.21
CA ILE A 1037 -47.43 -11.54 -6.81
C ILE A 1037 -46.33 -12.59 -6.71
N GLY A 1038 -45.95 -12.95 -5.48
CA GLY A 1038 -44.96 -13.98 -5.20
C GLY A 1038 -43.54 -13.64 -5.67
N GLY A 1039 -43.13 -12.37 -5.62
CA GLY A 1039 -41.84 -11.90 -6.12
C GLY A 1039 -41.84 -11.45 -7.58
N GLU A 1040 -42.91 -11.76 -8.34
CA GLU A 1040 -43.00 -11.48 -9.77
C GLU A 1040 -43.86 -10.25 -10.07
N MET A 1041 -43.49 -9.51 -11.12
CA MET A 1041 -44.17 -8.29 -11.55
C MET A 1041 -45.23 -8.59 -12.62
N VAL A 1042 -46.50 -8.37 -12.29
CA VAL A 1042 -47.65 -8.57 -13.21
C VAL A 1042 -48.26 -7.23 -13.60
N SER A 1043 -48.44 -6.98 -14.91
CA SER A 1043 -49.06 -5.74 -15.42
C SER A 1043 -50.58 -5.80 -15.29
N LEU A 1044 -51.18 -4.88 -14.52
CA LEU A 1044 -52.64 -4.82 -14.38
C LEU A 1044 -53.34 -4.50 -15.72
N PRO A 1045 -52.84 -3.54 -16.54
CA PRO A 1045 -53.36 -3.32 -17.88
C PRO A 1045 -53.25 -4.53 -18.82
N ALA A 1046 -52.21 -5.37 -18.70
CA ALA A 1046 -52.10 -6.58 -19.53
C ALA A 1046 -53.20 -7.59 -19.18
N VAL A 1047 -53.59 -7.67 -17.91
CA VAL A 1047 -54.70 -8.51 -17.46
C VAL A 1047 -56.05 -7.92 -17.88
N GLU A 1048 -56.19 -6.59 -17.84
CA GLU A 1048 -57.36 -5.89 -18.42
C GLU A 1048 -57.49 -6.16 -19.93
N ALA A 1049 -56.37 -6.13 -20.67
CA ALA A 1049 -56.35 -6.47 -22.10
C ALA A 1049 -56.67 -7.95 -22.35
N LEU A 1050 -56.19 -8.86 -21.50
CA LEU A 1050 -56.54 -10.29 -21.57
C LEU A 1050 -58.04 -10.51 -21.38
N ALA A 1051 -58.65 -9.82 -20.40
CA ALA A 1051 -60.09 -9.85 -20.17
C ALA A 1051 -60.87 -9.20 -21.32
N GLY A 1052 -60.38 -8.07 -21.85
CA GLY A 1052 -60.98 -7.40 -23.02
C GLY A 1052 -60.94 -8.23 -24.30
N GLY A 1053 -59.91 -9.09 -24.47
CA GLY A 1053 -59.85 -10.04 -25.59
C GLY A 1053 -60.92 -11.14 -25.52
N LEU A 1054 -61.34 -11.53 -24.30
CA LEU A 1054 -62.40 -12.51 -24.10
C LEU A 1054 -63.80 -11.87 -24.10
N TRP A 1055 -63.92 -10.68 -23.50
CA TRP A 1055 -65.17 -9.97 -23.30
C TRP A 1055 -65.08 -8.54 -23.88
N PRO A 1056 -65.10 -8.38 -25.21
CA PRO A 1056 -64.84 -7.11 -25.87
C PRO A 1056 -65.92 -6.04 -25.62
N GLN A 1057 -67.12 -6.44 -25.20
CA GLN A 1057 -68.25 -5.54 -24.94
C GLN A 1057 -68.28 -5.05 -23.48
N GLY A 1058 -67.53 -5.68 -22.57
CA GLY A 1058 -67.42 -5.27 -21.17
C GLY A 1058 -66.28 -4.28 -20.92
N ALA A 1059 -66.45 -3.37 -19.97
CA ALA A 1059 -65.37 -2.57 -19.42
C ALA A 1059 -64.69 -3.35 -18.28
N HIS A 1060 -63.36 -3.35 -18.25
CA HIS A 1060 -62.57 -4.18 -17.33
C HIS A 1060 -61.57 -3.34 -16.54
N ALA A 1061 -61.51 -3.56 -15.23
CA ALA A 1061 -60.57 -2.90 -14.33
C ALA A 1061 -59.99 -3.91 -13.33
N VAL A 1062 -58.68 -4.06 -13.31
CA VAL A 1062 -58.01 -5.00 -12.39
C VAL A 1062 -57.33 -4.24 -11.27
N VAL A 1063 -57.60 -4.61 -10.03
CA VAL A 1063 -56.92 -4.04 -8.86
C VAL A 1063 -56.29 -5.14 -8.02
N THR A 1064 -55.41 -4.75 -7.11
CA THR A 1064 -54.77 -5.68 -6.19
C THR A 1064 -55.48 -5.69 -4.84
N ARG A 1065 -55.51 -6.86 -4.20
CA ARG A 1065 -55.83 -7.03 -2.79
C ARG A 1065 -54.64 -7.68 -2.07
N PRO A 1066 -54.34 -7.30 -0.81
CA PRO A 1066 -53.34 -8.00 -0.01
C PRO A 1066 -53.65 -9.50 0.13
N ASP A 1067 -52.63 -10.34 0.00
CA ASP A 1067 -52.72 -11.78 0.24
C ASP A 1067 -51.60 -12.25 1.18
N ALA A 1068 -51.97 -13.13 2.12
CA ALA A 1068 -51.03 -13.61 3.13
C ALA A 1068 -49.94 -14.54 2.56
N ARG A 1069 -50.20 -15.21 1.42
CA ARG A 1069 -49.28 -16.18 0.83
C ARG A 1069 -48.45 -15.62 -0.33
N LYS A 1070 -49.09 -14.83 -1.20
CA LYS A 1070 -48.51 -14.31 -2.45
C LYS A 1070 -48.13 -12.83 -2.37
N GLY A 1071 -48.35 -12.16 -1.25
CA GLY A 1071 -48.16 -10.72 -1.12
C GLY A 1071 -49.38 -9.95 -1.62
N GLU A 1072 -49.70 -10.08 -2.91
CA GLU A 1072 -50.87 -9.52 -3.56
C GLU A 1072 -51.63 -10.58 -4.37
N GLN A 1073 -52.91 -10.33 -4.63
CA GLN A 1073 -53.76 -11.08 -5.55
C GLN A 1073 -54.54 -10.11 -6.44
N LEU A 1074 -54.92 -10.58 -7.62
CA LEU A 1074 -55.66 -9.80 -8.61
C LEU A 1074 -57.17 -10.00 -8.47
N VAL A 1075 -57.91 -8.90 -8.41
CA VAL A 1075 -59.38 -8.87 -8.49
C VAL A 1075 -59.75 -8.13 -9.77
N LEU A 1076 -60.53 -8.78 -10.64
CA LEU A 1076 -61.07 -8.16 -11.85
C LEU A 1076 -62.47 -7.61 -11.56
N PHE A 1077 -62.67 -6.31 -11.75
CA PHE A 1077 -63.99 -5.70 -11.86
C PHE A 1077 -64.38 -5.60 -13.33
N THR A 1078 -65.59 -6.02 -13.68
CA THR A 1078 -66.05 -6.03 -15.07
C THR A 1078 -67.52 -5.65 -15.20
N THR A 1079 -67.90 -5.04 -16.31
CA THR A 1079 -69.33 -4.84 -16.66
C THR A 1079 -69.92 -5.98 -17.49
N GLN A 1080 -69.14 -7.04 -17.75
CA GLN A 1080 -69.63 -8.21 -18.45
C GLN A 1080 -70.45 -9.11 -17.51
N ALA A 1081 -71.76 -9.21 -17.77
CA ALA A 1081 -72.73 -9.88 -16.89
C ALA A 1081 -72.48 -11.39 -16.67
N ASP A 1082 -71.99 -12.10 -17.69
CA ASP A 1082 -71.74 -13.55 -17.67
C ASP A 1082 -70.26 -13.92 -17.44
N ALA A 1083 -69.45 -12.97 -16.95
CA ALA A 1083 -68.03 -13.19 -16.73
C ALA A 1083 -67.78 -14.27 -15.65
N THR A 1084 -67.10 -15.35 -16.05
CA THR A 1084 -66.71 -16.44 -15.13
C THR A 1084 -65.20 -16.64 -15.08
N LEU A 1085 -64.71 -17.01 -13.90
CA LEU A 1085 -63.29 -17.22 -13.65
C LEU A 1085 -62.74 -18.41 -14.48
N ARG A 1086 -63.56 -19.43 -14.70
CA ARG A 1086 -63.22 -20.60 -15.53
C ARG A 1086 -63.02 -20.24 -17.00
N ALA A 1087 -63.86 -19.36 -17.56
CA ALA A 1087 -63.72 -18.90 -18.94
C ALA A 1087 -62.43 -18.08 -19.11
N LEU A 1088 -62.15 -17.16 -18.19
CA LEU A 1088 -60.91 -16.36 -18.22
C LEU A 1088 -59.64 -17.22 -18.06
N GLN A 1089 -59.68 -18.26 -17.22
CA GLN A 1089 -58.58 -19.22 -17.07
C GLN A 1089 -58.32 -20.02 -18.35
N GLN A 1090 -59.37 -20.54 -18.99
CA GLN A 1090 -59.22 -21.30 -20.25
C GLN A 1090 -58.69 -20.42 -21.37
N TRP A 1091 -59.24 -19.21 -21.52
CA TRP A 1091 -58.75 -18.22 -22.46
C TRP A 1091 -57.30 -17.83 -22.20
N GLY A 1092 -56.96 -17.53 -20.95
CA GLY A 1092 -55.59 -17.21 -20.54
C GLY A 1092 -54.60 -18.31 -20.90
N ARG A 1093 -54.96 -19.59 -20.69
CA ARG A 1093 -54.13 -20.73 -21.11
C ARG A 1093 -53.97 -20.82 -22.64
N GLN A 1094 -55.03 -20.59 -23.41
CA GLN A 1094 -54.96 -20.57 -24.88
C GLN A 1094 -54.07 -19.44 -25.40
N GLN A 1095 -54.09 -18.28 -24.73
CA GLN A 1095 -53.25 -17.13 -25.04
C GLN A 1095 -51.85 -17.20 -24.42
N GLY A 1096 -51.50 -18.30 -23.74
CA GLY A 1096 -50.19 -18.50 -23.13
C GLY A 1096 -49.88 -17.55 -21.96
N ALA A 1097 -50.89 -17.01 -21.28
CA ALA A 1097 -50.73 -16.16 -20.11
C ALA A 1097 -50.20 -16.96 -18.90
N ALA A 1098 -49.31 -16.35 -18.12
CA ALA A 1098 -48.81 -16.94 -16.88
C ALA A 1098 -49.95 -17.15 -15.87
N GLU A 1099 -49.92 -18.24 -15.11
CA GLU A 1099 -50.97 -18.56 -14.12
C GLU A 1099 -51.11 -17.47 -13.05
N LEU A 1100 -50.00 -16.82 -12.69
CA LEU A 1100 -49.96 -15.68 -11.75
C LEU A 1100 -50.66 -14.42 -12.30
N ALA A 1101 -50.86 -14.32 -13.62
CA ALA A 1101 -51.54 -13.20 -14.27
C ALA A 1101 -53.06 -13.37 -14.34
N ILE A 1102 -53.61 -14.51 -13.89
CA ILE A 1102 -55.05 -14.74 -13.89
C ILE A 1102 -55.68 -14.23 -12.57
N PRO A 1103 -56.72 -13.39 -12.62
CA PRO A 1103 -57.49 -12.95 -11.44
C PRO A 1103 -57.96 -14.11 -10.58
N CYS A 1104 -57.85 -13.95 -9.25
CA CYS A 1104 -58.38 -14.93 -8.29
C CYS A 1104 -59.88 -14.74 -8.02
N GLU A 1105 -60.42 -13.58 -8.39
CA GLU A 1105 -61.80 -13.19 -8.18
C GLU A 1105 -62.25 -12.27 -9.32
N ILE A 1106 -63.50 -12.43 -9.75
CA ILE A 1106 -64.18 -11.53 -10.69
C ILE A 1106 -65.39 -10.93 -9.98
N ARG A 1107 -65.57 -9.61 -10.07
CA ARG A 1107 -66.72 -8.89 -9.57
C ARG A 1107 -67.41 -8.16 -10.72
N VAL A 1108 -68.66 -8.52 -10.95
CA VAL A 1108 -69.49 -7.88 -11.97
C VAL A 1108 -70.12 -6.62 -11.39
N LEU A 1109 -70.07 -5.51 -12.11
CA LEU A 1109 -70.67 -4.22 -11.76
C LEU A 1109 -71.49 -3.70 -12.93
N ASP A 1110 -72.56 -2.93 -12.68
CA ASP A 1110 -73.33 -2.30 -13.75
C ASP A 1110 -72.51 -1.22 -14.49
N ALA A 1111 -71.65 -0.50 -13.77
CA ALA A 1111 -70.68 0.45 -14.32
C ALA A 1111 -69.42 0.50 -13.45
N LEU A 1112 -68.26 0.76 -14.07
CA LEU A 1112 -67.03 1.03 -13.32
C LEU A 1112 -67.07 2.46 -12.75
N PRO A 1113 -66.67 2.67 -11.48
CA PRO A 1113 -66.62 4.01 -10.91
C PRO A 1113 -65.57 4.84 -11.65
N VAL A 1114 -65.89 6.10 -11.93
CA VAL A 1114 -65.01 7.06 -12.62
C VAL A 1114 -64.78 8.31 -11.77
N LEU A 1115 -63.59 8.90 -11.87
CA LEU A 1115 -63.25 10.19 -11.28
C LEU A 1115 -63.99 11.31 -12.04
N GLY A 1116 -64.09 12.51 -11.46
CA GLY A 1116 -64.64 13.70 -12.15
C GLY A 1116 -63.91 14.10 -13.46
N THR A 1117 -62.80 13.42 -13.79
CA THR A 1117 -62.06 13.53 -15.06
C THR A 1117 -62.46 12.49 -16.11
N GLY A 1118 -63.44 11.62 -15.84
CA GLY A 1118 -63.91 10.54 -16.73
C GLY A 1118 -63.03 9.29 -16.74
N LYS A 1119 -61.95 9.24 -15.94
CA LYS A 1119 -61.07 8.06 -15.81
C LYS A 1119 -61.56 7.09 -14.75
N VAL A 1120 -61.36 5.79 -14.94
CA VAL A 1120 -61.69 4.75 -13.94
C VAL A 1120 -61.03 5.06 -12.58
N ALA A 1121 -61.83 5.04 -11.52
CA ALA A 1121 -61.43 5.32 -10.14
C ALA A 1121 -60.82 4.07 -9.47
N TYR A 1122 -59.58 3.74 -9.85
CA TYR A 1122 -58.88 2.55 -9.34
C TYR A 1122 -58.64 2.54 -7.83
N VAL A 1123 -58.56 3.71 -7.18
CA VAL A 1123 -58.43 3.82 -5.72
C VAL A 1123 -59.69 3.27 -5.04
N THR A 1124 -60.87 3.73 -5.48
CA THR A 1124 -62.17 3.25 -5.01
C THR A 1124 -62.37 1.75 -5.25
N LEU A 1125 -62.00 1.26 -6.45
CA LEU A 1125 -62.04 -0.17 -6.75
C LEU A 1125 -61.09 -0.99 -5.85
N GLY A 1126 -59.92 -0.44 -5.53
CA GLY A 1126 -58.97 -1.05 -4.60
C GLY A 1126 -59.52 -1.18 -3.18
N GLU A 1127 -60.20 -0.15 -2.68
CA GLU A 1127 -60.90 -0.19 -1.39
C GLU A 1127 -61.99 -1.26 -1.39
N TRP A 1128 -62.79 -1.31 -2.45
CA TRP A 1128 -63.85 -2.32 -2.61
C TRP A 1128 -63.28 -3.73 -2.65
N ALA A 1129 -62.15 -3.95 -3.34
CA ALA A 1129 -61.50 -5.25 -3.41
C ALA A 1129 -61.16 -5.80 -2.01
N VAL A 1130 -60.70 -4.94 -1.11
CA VAL A 1130 -60.34 -5.28 0.28
C VAL A 1130 -61.55 -5.54 1.17
N GLN A 1131 -62.66 -4.80 1.01
CA GLN A 1131 -63.77 -4.80 1.99
C GLN A 1131 -64.75 -5.98 1.90
N GLY A 1132 -64.77 -6.77 0.82
CA GLY A 1132 -65.80 -7.80 0.63
C GLY A 1132 -67.20 -7.21 0.37
N ALA A 1133 -68.04 -7.92 -0.36
CA ALA A 1133 -69.27 -7.38 -0.99
C ALA A 1133 -70.38 -7.00 0.02
N ALA A 1134 -70.32 -5.79 0.62
CA ALA A 1134 -71.40 -5.29 1.49
C ALA A 1134 -71.72 -3.78 1.38
N VAL A 1135 -71.16 -3.02 0.42
CA VAL A 1135 -71.39 -1.54 0.38
C VAL A 1135 -71.99 -1.04 -0.96
N ALA A 1136 -72.63 -1.91 -1.74
CA ALA A 1136 -73.25 -1.49 -3.00
C ALA A 1136 -74.72 -1.02 -2.89
N LEU A 1137 -75.29 -0.86 -1.68
CA LEU A 1137 -76.73 -0.55 -1.51
C LEU A 1137 -77.06 0.61 -0.56
N ALA A 1138 -76.15 1.53 -0.25
CA ALA A 1138 -76.41 2.59 0.73
C ALA A 1138 -76.03 4.02 0.26
N GLY A 1139 -76.33 4.38 -0.99
CA GLY A 1139 -75.92 5.66 -1.58
C GLY A 1139 -77.02 6.51 -2.23
N GLU A 1140 -78.31 6.23 -2.00
CA GLU A 1140 -79.42 6.99 -2.63
C GLU A 1140 -80.18 7.94 -1.69
N GLU A 1141 -79.74 8.19 -0.45
CA GLU A 1141 -80.38 9.22 0.41
C GLU A 1141 -79.33 10.15 1.06
N GLU A 1142 -79.46 11.46 0.74
CA GLU A 1142 -78.71 12.68 1.16
C GLU A 1142 -77.88 13.27 0.01
N SER A 1143 -78.14 14.43 -0.61
CA SER A 1143 -78.94 15.66 -0.37
C SER A 1143 -78.95 16.44 -1.72
N ALA A 1144 -80.02 17.05 -2.22
CA ALA A 1144 -80.68 18.30 -1.80
C ALA A 1144 -79.70 19.46 -1.52
#